data_AF-A0A5B8UTS9-F1
#
_entry.id   AF-A0A5B8UTS9-F1
#
_cell.length_a   1.000
_cell.length_b   1.000
_cell.length_c   1.000
_cell.angle_alpha   90.00
_cell.angle_beta   90.00
_cell.angle_gamma   90.00
#
_symmetry.space_group_name_H-M   'P 1'
#
loop_
_entity.id
_entity.type
_entity.pdbx_description
1 polymer ?
#
loop_
_entity_poly.entity_id
_entity_poly.type
_entity_poly.pdbx_seq_one_letter_code
_entity_poly.pdbx_strand_id
1 'polypeptide(L)'
;MERDDRDKVPGGMDPALVMAEGLLLREPLFGPGDYAGKGPAGLLAEPLFRQALWLASPQFYRALEKLGFDWERLDAGKRLSLKKYMNRACFRPTPFGAFASFAVTGWGTGGGRGAARETWLHLLPSRELELAALRLSPPGEGELLALNPALYRAGKGYRYVFSEVRGDGALKFWLNALDAGPAHRLLFRWLGRGPLPLGELAGRLSGELGCDLAEALGWLRFLLGEQVLLGAADPGLLRGEEAAVPGLPGWGELAGFFGRFEPGALGLPERGAALEKVLPGSLRRGDGAYDYALLERTGGRGPSGPGCRERLLEAVGALRALGLPGGIRPLEEFVREFKKRYDRGKVPLLEALDPDQGIGYDVPPRAGGDDFLLAGLVFPDTPGAGVPPAWTAAHRLLFRLWRQAPGRSAFGPLCLSREDILELEGQAGAEGRGLLPASLGVLFREADGGLLWLERCGGPSAVALAGRFSVCSDAVYGLCREVARLEEAANPGVVFAEVAQLSGGHIDNINRRRQVYDRVIPVNVFPRAGGRGVLLPSDLLLSVQGEELVLESAALGMRVVPRLPTAYNYRHNELALFRLLCDLQYPQPLGDLALDLERFFPGEDFYPRVEYRGVVLAAAKWRLAKGELEQLRAAPRSLGRLHLFRERRGLPALVATGFGDRQLVFDLSRDEEAWFFLEQLAGKEGMLIEEVPGGRPAVAQYLGFLVRRDAAVLPLPRVPAVPAGVQRRFLPGSEWLFVKLFCTPRVADELLAGVVAPFIRENRGVIRRWFFIRYAEGGYHIRLRLMGEPAALAALLPALHGRLRRWAGGRMVKAVQGDVYDRELERYGAGQIGLAEACFEAESVWVLEQLAGRGSGAAVPVELAVLALVWLMSEAMLGERAGDFFRAMGARFLAEYREPKALKRSLDEKFRGMRPAMEGLLAGEALRVYAGKAAVRRVLSCCLELYGATGGWAERKRLALVADLVHMLVNRLFRSSQLDYELAVYYLLGKYERSPAGRLR
;
A
#
# COMPACT_ATOMS: atom_id res chain seq x y z
N MET A 1 -4.03 27.29 47.58
CA MET A 1 -3.72 27.65 46.18
C MET A 1 -2.98 26.46 45.59
N GLU A 2 -3.69 25.34 45.43
CA GLU A 2 -3.17 24.09 44.87
C GLU A 2 -3.71 24.01 43.44
N ARG A 3 -2.82 24.13 42.45
CA ARG A 3 -3.16 23.86 41.06
C ARG A 3 -3.04 22.36 40.83
N ASP A 4 -4.18 21.81 40.45
CA ASP A 4 -4.45 20.43 40.06
C ASP A 4 -3.46 19.96 38.97
N ASP A 5 -2.64 18.96 39.28
CA ASP A 5 -1.63 18.35 38.39
C ASP A 5 -2.26 17.27 37.47
N ARG A 6 -3.58 17.35 37.22
CA ARG A 6 -4.38 16.38 36.46
C ARG A 6 -4.35 16.55 34.93
N ASP A 7 -3.68 17.59 34.41
CA ASP A 7 -3.61 17.88 32.96
C ASP A 7 -2.29 17.49 32.28
N LYS A 8 -1.38 16.75 32.95
CA LYS A 8 -0.22 16.16 32.27
C LYS A 8 -0.63 14.85 31.60
N VAL A 9 -0.98 14.93 30.32
CA VAL A 9 -1.08 13.76 29.42
C VAL A 9 0.16 12.88 29.62
N PRO A 10 0.03 11.56 29.86
CA PRO A 10 1.18 10.68 30.05
C PRO A 10 2.10 10.70 28.83
N GLY A 11 3.30 11.26 28.98
CA GLY A 11 4.28 11.40 27.89
C GLY A 11 4.61 10.06 27.23
N GLY A 12 4.23 9.89 25.97
CA GLY A 12 4.33 8.65 25.18
C GLY A 12 3.02 8.27 24.49
N MET A 13 1.89 8.78 24.97
CA MET A 13 0.61 8.67 24.26
C MET A 13 0.52 9.80 23.23
N ASP A 14 0.29 9.47 21.96
CA ASP A 14 -0.05 10.47 20.95
C ASP A 14 -1.46 10.99 21.29
N PRO A 15 -1.60 12.26 21.73
CA PRO A 15 -2.89 12.80 22.19
C PRO A 15 -3.92 12.89 21.06
N ALA A 16 -3.49 12.76 19.80
CA ALA A 16 -4.39 12.72 18.67
C ALA A 16 -5.10 11.36 18.50
N LEU A 17 -4.62 10.27 19.12
CA LEU A 17 -5.19 8.93 18.99
C LEU A 17 -6.31 8.70 20.01
N VAL A 18 -7.50 8.33 19.52
CA VAL A 18 -8.66 8.06 20.37
C VAL A 18 -9.40 6.80 19.90
N MET A 19 -9.77 5.94 20.86
CA MET A 19 -10.63 4.79 20.62
C MET A 19 -12.09 5.23 20.51
N ALA A 20 -12.81 4.75 19.49
CA ALA A 20 -14.25 4.94 19.38
C ALA A 20 -14.99 4.31 20.57
N GLU A 21 -16.18 4.84 20.90
CA GLU A 21 -17.01 4.36 22.00
C GLU A 21 -17.59 2.97 21.75
N GLY A 22 -17.93 2.66 20.49
CA GLY A 22 -18.42 1.36 20.08
C GLY A 22 -17.30 0.35 19.80
N LEU A 23 -17.57 -0.91 20.15
CA LEU A 23 -16.75 -2.08 19.87
C LEU A 23 -17.56 -3.10 19.07
N LEU A 24 -16.89 -3.83 18.19
CA LEU A 24 -17.44 -5.06 17.62
C LEU A 24 -16.97 -6.26 18.45
N LEU A 25 -17.90 -6.94 19.09
CA LEU A 25 -17.67 -8.19 19.83
C LEU A 25 -17.91 -9.38 18.91
N ARG A 26 -17.03 -10.37 18.99
CA ARG A 26 -17.16 -11.67 18.34
C ARG A 26 -17.05 -12.77 19.38
N GLU A 27 -18.00 -13.69 19.37
CA GLU A 27 -18.06 -14.79 20.34
C GLU A 27 -18.43 -16.09 19.63
N PRO A 28 -17.83 -17.24 20.02
CA PRO A 28 -18.28 -18.53 19.53
C PRO A 28 -19.77 -18.78 19.86
N LEU A 29 -20.37 -19.71 19.12
CA LEU A 29 -21.76 -20.11 19.31
C LEU A 29 -22.00 -20.65 20.72
N PHE A 30 -21.10 -21.49 21.21
CA PHE A 30 -21.13 -22.08 22.55
C PHE A 30 -19.93 -21.60 23.37
N GLY A 31 -20.01 -21.78 24.69
CA GLY A 31 -18.91 -21.46 25.60
C GLY A 31 -17.99 -22.65 25.88
N PRO A 32 -16.78 -22.41 26.44
CA PRO A 32 -15.91 -23.47 26.96
C PRO A 32 -16.60 -24.42 27.96
N GLY A 33 -17.55 -23.90 28.74
CA GLY A 33 -18.35 -24.70 29.69
C GLY A 33 -19.25 -25.72 28.99
N ASP A 34 -19.85 -25.38 27.84
CA ASP A 34 -20.64 -26.31 27.04
C ASP A 34 -19.76 -27.42 26.47
N TYR A 35 -18.55 -27.08 26.02
CA TYR A 35 -17.57 -28.04 25.50
C TYR A 35 -17.20 -29.09 26.54
N ALA A 36 -16.94 -28.66 27.77
CA ALA A 36 -16.59 -29.56 28.86
C ALA A 36 -17.80 -30.34 29.41
N GLY A 37 -18.96 -29.70 29.52
CA GLY A 37 -20.14 -30.27 30.19
C GLY A 37 -21.02 -31.17 29.33
N LYS A 38 -21.20 -30.87 28.03
CA LYS A 38 -22.10 -31.63 27.14
C LYS A 38 -21.42 -32.83 26.48
N GLY A 39 -20.09 -32.77 26.32
CA GLY A 39 -19.32 -33.77 25.59
C GLY A 39 -19.69 -33.87 24.09
N PRO A 40 -19.06 -34.77 23.32
CA PRO A 40 -19.28 -34.87 21.89
C PRO A 40 -20.71 -35.28 21.51
N ALA A 41 -21.31 -36.26 22.19
CA ALA A 41 -22.67 -36.70 21.90
C ALA A 41 -23.70 -35.61 22.21
N GLY A 42 -23.55 -34.90 23.35
CA GLY A 42 -24.45 -33.82 23.74
C GLY A 42 -24.38 -32.63 22.78
N LEU A 43 -23.18 -32.18 22.39
CA LEU A 43 -23.04 -31.11 21.39
C LEU A 43 -23.58 -31.53 20.02
N LEU A 44 -23.43 -32.79 19.62
CA LEU A 44 -24.02 -33.29 18.38
C LEU A 44 -25.56 -33.32 18.43
N ALA A 45 -26.16 -33.44 19.62
CA ALA A 45 -27.60 -33.37 19.81
C ALA A 45 -28.18 -31.95 19.71
N GLU A 46 -27.36 -30.92 19.92
CA GLU A 46 -27.79 -29.51 19.89
C GLU A 46 -28.29 -29.09 18.49
N PRO A 47 -29.55 -28.64 18.35
CA PRO A 47 -30.08 -28.19 17.06
C PRO A 47 -29.27 -27.05 16.44
N LEU A 48 -28.81 -26.10 17.26
CA LEU A 48 -27.98 -24.98 16.80
C LEU A 48 -26.62 -25.43 16.28
N PHE A 49 -26.03 -26.46 16.87
CA PHE A 49 -24.77 -27.03 16.37
C PHE A 49 -24.97 -27.71 15.02
N ARG A 50 -26.03 -28.51 14.88
CA ARG A 50 -26.42 -29.15 13.62
C ARG A 50 -26.69 -28.12 12.52
N GLN A 51 -27.38 -27.03 12.87
CA GLN A 51 -27.63 -25.90 11.97
C GLN A 51 -26.32 -25.26 11.49
N ALA A 52 -25.40 -24.97 12.40
CA ALA A 52 -24.08 -24.42 12.06
C ALA A 52 -23.27 -25.40 11.18
N LEU A 53 -23.39 -26.70 11.43
CA LEU A 53 -22.73 -27.74 10.64
C LEU A 53 -23.28 -27.83 9.22
N TRP A 54 -24.60 -27.75 9.04
CA TRP A 54 -25.23 -27.69 7.71
C TRP A 54 -24.70 -26.50 6.90
N LEU A 55 -24.70 -25.30 7.50
CA LEU A 55 -24.24 -24.07 6.84
C LEU A 55 -22.75 -24.10 6.46
N ALA A 56 -21.93 -24.86 7.19
CA ALA A 56 -20.51 -24.98 6.92
C ALA A 56 -20.16 -26.13 5.96
N SER A 57 -20.86 -27.26 6.08
CA SER A 57 -20.57 -28.48 5.31
C SER A 57 -21.83 -29.36 5.18
N PRO A 58 -22.70 -29.07 4.19
CA PRO A 58 -23.93 -29.84 3.95
C PRO A 58 -23.66 -31.32 3.67
N GLN A 59 -22.60 -31.63 2.93
CA GLN A 59 -22.22 -33.00 2.60
C GLN A 59 -21.85 -33.80 3.87
N PHE A 60 -21.08 -33.19 4.77
CA PHE A 60 -20.72 -33.84 6.03
C PHE A 60 -21.94 -33.97 6.95
N TYR A 61 -22.79 -32.95 7.00
CA TYR A 61 -24.08 -33.02 7.71
C TYR A 61 -24.92 -34.21 7.23
N ARG A 62 -25.16 -34.35 5.91
CA ARG A 62 -25.94 -35.46 5.33
C ARG A 62 -25.32 -36.83 5.66
N ALA A 63 -23.99 -36.90 5.72
CA ALA A 63 -23.30 -38.13 6.11
C ALA A 63 -23.57 -38.51 7.58
N LEU A 64 -23.66 -37.54 8.49
CA LEU A 64 -24.02 -37.77 9.89
C LEU A 64 -25.51 -38.06 10.06
N GLU A 65 -26.36 -37.40 9.28
CA GLU A 65 -27.82 -37.61 9.26
C GLU A 65 -28.19 -39.05 8.91
N LYS A 66 -27.52 -39.65 7.90
CA LYS A 66 -27.68 -41.07 7.54
C LYS A 66 -27.33 -42.03 8.68
N LEU A 67 -26.51 -41.58 9.62
CA LEU A 67 -26.13 -42.33 10.82
C LEU A 67 -26.98 -41.96 12.04
N GLY A 68 -28.04 -41.15 11.85
CA GLY A 68 -28.94 -40.70 12.91
C GLY A 68 -28.33 -39.69 13.87
N PHE A 69 -27.23 -39.02 13.47
CA PHE A 69 -26.42 -38.18 14.36
C PHE A 69 -25.96 -38.91 15.64
N ASP A 70 -25.74 -40.22 15.54
CA ASP A 70 -25.29 -41.04 16.64
C ASP A 70 -23.76 -41.09 16.67
N TRP A 71 -23.18 -40.55 17.74
CA TRP A 71 -21.73 -40.50 17.97
C TRP A 71 -21.08 -41.89 17.94
N GLU A 72 -21.76 -42.91 18.47
CA GLU A 72 -21.19 -44.25 18.59
C GLU A 72 -21.07 -44.95 17.24
N ARG A 73 -21.95 -44.60 16.29
CA ARG A 73 -21.93 -45.14 14.92
C ARG A 73 -20.88 -44.49 14.02
N LEU A 74 -20.17 -43.45 14.48
CA LEU A 74 -19.17 -42.74 13.68
C LEU A 74 -17.82 -43.47 13.71
N ASP A 75 -17.20 -43.59 12.53
CA ASP A 75 -15.78 -44.01 12.44
C ASP A 75 -14.82 -42.96 13.00
N ALA A 76 -13.56 -43.35 13.22
CA ALA A 76 -12.54 -42.48 13.79
C ALA A 76 -12.31 -41.19 12.99
N GLY A 77 -12.39 -41.24 11.66
CA GLY A 77 -12.21 -40.07 10.79
C GLY A 77 -13.35 -39.06 10.93
N LYS A 78 -14.60 -39.52 10.95
CA LYS A 78 -15.78 -38.68 11.19
C LYS A 78 -15.78 -38.09 12.59
N ARG A 79 -15.43 -38.88 13.62
CA ARG A 79 -15.28 -38.40 15.00
C ARG A 79 -14.23 -37.28 15.08
N LEU A 80 -13.08 -37.46 14.43
CA LEU A 80 -12.02 -36.45 14.41
C LEU A 80 -12.47 -35.13 13.77
N SER A 81 -13.13 -35.21 12.61
CA SER A 81 -13.69 -34.03 11.93
C SER A 81 -14.74 -33.33 12.78
N LEU A 82 -15.59 -34.10 13.47
CA LEU A 82 -16.64 -33.55 14.32
C LEU A 82 -16.07 -32.87 15.57
N LYS A 83 -15.04 -33.45 16.23
CA LYS A 83 -14.30 -32.80 17.33
C LYS A 83 -13.74 -31.44 16.92
N LYS A 84 -13.25 -31.29 15.68
CA LYS A 84 -12.77 -30.00 15.14
C LYS A 84 -13.89 -28.96 15.04
N TYR A 85 -15.06 -29.36 14.53
CA TYR A 85 -16.22 -28.46 14.46
C TYR A 85 -16.73 -28.07 15.85
N MET A 86 -16.75 -29.00 16.80
CA MET A 86 -17.12 -28.73 18.20
C MET A 86 -16.13 -27.77 18.86
N ASN A 87 -14.82 -27.99 18.66
CA ASN A 87 -13.78 -27.09 19.16
C ASN A 87 -13.94 -25.68 18.58
N ARG A 88 -14.17 -25.57 17.26
CA ARG A 88 -14.50 -24.30 16.61
C ARG A 88 -15.71 -23.63 17.27
N ALA A 89 -16.80 -24.37 17.44
CA ALA A 89 -18.05 -23.85 17.95
C ALA A 89 -17.96 -23.32 19.39
N CYS A 90 -16.93 -23.69 20.15
CA CYS A 90 -16.80 -23.36 21.57
C CYS A 90 -15.64 -22.40 21.89
N PHE A 91 -14.57 -22.39 21.09
CA PHE A 91 -13.35 -21.62 21.39
C PHE A 91 -13.05 -20.51 20.39
N ARG A 92 -13.68 -20.55 19.21
CA ARG A 92 -13.24 -19.74 18.09
C ARG A 92 -14.20 -18.60 17.76
N PRO A 93 -13.79 -17.33 17.96
CA PRO A 93 -14.67 -16.20 17.74
C PRO A 93 -14.81 -15.78 16.28
N THR A 94 -14.01 -16.29 15.34
CA THR A 94 -14.06 -15.87 13.93
C THR A 94 -15.39 -16.29 13.26
N PRO A 95 -16.26 -15.35 12.84
CA PRO A 95 -17.56 -15.72 12.28
C PRO A 95 -17.43 -16.46 10.95
N PHE A 96 -18.07 -17.63 10.89
CA PHE A 96 -18.14 -18.55 9.77
C PHE A 96 -19.42 -19.38 9.89
N GLY A 97 -20.35 -19.17 8.96
CA GLY A 97 -21.71 -19.68 9.10
C GLY A 97 -22.31 -19.23 10.43
N ALA A 98 -22.88 -20.18 11.19
CA ALA A 98 -23.43 -19.93 12.52
C ALA A 98 -22.52 -20.36 13.69
N PHE A 99 -21.23 -20.67 13.45
CA PHE A 99 -20.32 -21.14 14.51
C PHE A 99 -19.80 -20.04 15.45
N ALA A 100 -19.86 -18.78 15.02
CA ALA A 100 -19.55 -17.65 15.87
C ALA A 100 -20.44 -16.46 15.48
N SER A 101 -20.77 -15.68 16.48
CA SER A 101 -21.63 -14.50 16.40
C SER A 101 -20.83 -13.21 16.37
N PHE A 102 -21.46 -12.15 15.91
CA PHE A 102 -21.00 -10.78 16.09
C PHE A 102 -22.07 -9.95 16.84
N ALA A 103 -21.64 -8.91 17.55
CA ALA A 103 -22.49 -7.97 18.27
C ALA A 103 -21.80 -6.61 18.37
N VAL A 104 -22.58 -5.54 18.52
CA VAL A 104 -22.06 -4.23 18.93
C VAL A 104 -22.14 -4.11 20.46
N THR A 105 -21.08 -3.63 21.09
CA THR A 105 -21.02 -3.36 22.54
C THR A 105 -20.23 -2.08 22.82
N GLY A 106 -20.25 -1.61 24.06
CA GLY A 106 -19.46 -0.46 24.53
C GLY A 106 -18.30 -0.90 25.41
N TRP A 107 -17.58 0.07 25.98
CA TRP A 107 -16.53 -0.19 26.98
C TRP A 107 -17.11 -0.25 28.40
N GLY A 108 -16.54 -1.09 29.26
CA GLY A 108 -16.95 -1.23 30.65
C GLY A 108 -18.13 -2.18 30.87
N THR A 109 -18.55 -2.32 32.13
CA THR A 109 -19.61 -3.25 32.56
C THR A 109 -21.03 -2.73 32.33
N GLY A 110 -21.20 -1.58 31.66
CA GLY A 110 -22.46 -0.86 31.49
C GLY A 110 -23.49 -1.49 30.55
N GLY A 111 -23.17 -2.61 29.89
CA GLY A 111 -24.16 -3.42 29.20
C GLY A 111 -25.09 -4.08 30.22
N GLY A 112 -26.35 -3.63 30.28
CA GLY A 112 -27.33 -4.00 31.31
C GLY A 112 -27.32 -5.49 31.64
N ARG A 113 -27.00 -5.82 32.89
CA ARG A 113 -27.38 -7.11 33.49
C ARG A 113 -28.92 -7.17 33.45
N GLY A 114 -29.48 -7.90 32.49
CA GLY A 114 -30.93 -8.15 32.42
C GLY A 114 -31.61 -7.97 31.06
N ALA A 115 -30.93 -7.47 30.02
CA ALA A 115 -31.50 -7.49 28.67
C ALA A 115 -31.46 -8.93 28.12
N ALA A 116 -32.59 -9.41 27.58
CA ALA A 116 -32.63 -10.70 26.89
C ALA A 116 -31.64 -10.67 25.72
N ARG A 117 -30.71 -11.63 25.68
CA ARG A 117 -29.80 -11.82 24.55
C ARG A 117 -30.58 -12.46 23.41
N GLU A 118 -30.95 -11.67 22.41
CA GLU A 118 -31.53 -12.20 21.19
C GLU A 118 -30.41 -12.67 20.27
N THR A 119 -30.66 -13.75 19.52
CA THR A 119 -29.74 -14.24 18.50
C THR A 119 -30.49 -14.31 17.18
N TRP A 120 -29.86 -13.85 16.10
CA TRP A 120 -30.46 -13.75 14.79
C TRP A 120 -29.54 -14.39 13.74
N LEU A 121 -30.08 -15.27 12.92
CA LEU A 121 -29.38 -15.87 11.78
C LEU A 121 -29.76 -15.11 10.51
N HIS A 122 -28.76 -14.50 9.87
CA HIS A 122 -28.90 -13.83 8.60
C HIS A 122 -28.47 -14.78 7.49
N LEU A 123 -29.35 -14.98 6.51
CA LEU A 123 -29.10 -15.80 5.33
C LEU A 123 -29.18 -14.92 4.10
N LEU A 124 -28.04 -14.75 3.42
CA LEU A 124 -27.94 -14.00 2.18
C LEU A 124 -27.74 -14.96 1.01
N PRO A 125 -28.23 -14.63 -0.20
CA PRO A 125 -27.87 -15.39 -1.39
C PRO A 125 -26.35 -15.37 -1.58
N SER A 126 -25.77 -16.54 -1.84
CA SER A 126 -24.35 -16.66 -2.17
C SER A 126 -24.04 -15.84 -3.43
N ARG A 127 -22.86 -15.20 -3.44
CA ARG A 127 -22.45 -14.35 -4.56
C ARG A 127 -22.38 -15.10 -5.87
N GLU A 128 -22.05 -16.39 -5.81
CA GLU A 128 -22.01 -17.24 -6.98
C GLU A 128 -23.39 -17.46 -7.59
N LEU A 129 -24.43 -17.70 -6.76
CA LEU A 129 -25.81 -17.80 -7.24
C LEU A 129 -26.25 -16.50 -7.92
N GLU A 130 -25.93 -15.35 -7.34
CA GLU A 130 -26.29 -14.05 -7.88
C GLU A 130 -25.62 -13.77 -9.23
N LEU A 131 -24.31 -14.05 -9.33
CA LEU A 131 -23.56 -13.88 -10.58
C LEU A 131 -24.04 -14.85 -11.66
N ALA A 132 -24.33 -16.10 -11.30
CA ALA A 132 -24.83 -17.09 -12.25
C ALA A 132 -26.23 -16.74 -12.77
N ALA A 133 -27.09 -16.17 -11.91
CA ALA A 133 -28.44 -15.80 -12.32
C ALA A 133 -28.48 -14.62 -13.30
N LEU A 134 -27.63 -13.60 -13.12
CA LEU A 134 -27.53 -12.47 -14.06
C LEU A 134 -27.19 -12.92 -15.47
N ARG A 135 -26.35 -13.96 -15.61
CA ARG A 135 -25.97 -14.50 -16.92
C ARG A 135 -27.13 -15.13 -17.67
N LEU A 136 -28.18 -15.54 -16.96
CA LEU A 136 -29.37 -16.15 -17.55
C LEU A 136 -30.43 -15.12 -17.94
N SER A 137 -30.31 -13.88 -17.47
CA SER A 137 -31.30 -12.83 -17.71
C SER A 137 -30.71 -11.76 -18.62
N PRO A 138 -31.09 -11.72 -19.91
CA PRO A 138 -30.63 -10.68 -20.81
C PRO A 138 -31.14 -9.31 -20.34
N PRO A 139 -30.38 -8.24 -20.61
CA PRO A 139 -30.73 -6.89 -20.20
C PRO A 139 -32.01 -6.43 -20.89
N GLY A 140 -32.95 -5.93 -20.10
CA GLY A 140 -34.18 -5.33 -20.61
C GLY A 140 -33.93 -3.94 -21.20
N GLU A 141 -34.83 -3.44 -22.05
CA GLU A 141 -34.67 -2.12 -22.69
C GLU A 141 -34.61 -0.95 -21.68
N GLY A 142 -35.24 -1.11 -20.51
CA GLY A 142 -35.17 -0.13 -19.42
C GLY A 142 -33.91 -0.21 -18.57
N GLU A 143 -33.02 -1.18 -18.80
CA GLU A 143 -31.80 -1.31 -18.01
C GLU A 143 -30.80 -0.19 -18.33
N LEU A 144 -30.31 0.48 -17.30
CA LEU A 144 -29.27 1.49 -17.44
C LEU A 144 -27.93 0.85 -17.77
N LEU A 145 -27.27 1.37 -18.80
CA LEU A 145 -25.92 0.96 -19.19
C LEU A 145 -24.92 2.06 -18.87
N ALA A 146 -23.71 1.67 -18.48
CA ALA A 146 -22.59 2.56 -18.27
C ALA A 146 -21.34 2.05 -19.00
N LEU A 147 -20.35 2.92 -19.21
CA LEU A 147 -19.03 2.48 -19.67
C LEU A 147 -18.36 1.62 -18.60
N ASN A 148 -17.56 0.66 -19.04
CA ASN A 148 -16.58 0.01 -18.18
C ASN A 148 -15.72 1.08 -17.47
N PRO A 149 -15.66 1.10 -16.12
CA PRO A 149 -14.93 2.13 -15.39
C PRO A 149 -13.43 2.19 -15.70
N ALA A 150 -12.85 1.06 -16.12
CA ALA A 150 -11.46 0.94 -16.51
C ALA A 150 -11.25 1.15 -18.02
N LEU A 151 -12.22 1.70 -18.76
CA LEU A 151 -12.08 2.05 -20.17
C LEU A 151 -11.31 3.37 -20.33
N TYR A 152 -10.26 3.36 -21.14
CA TYR A 152 -9.45 4.53 -21.45
C TYR A 152 -8.97 4.52 -22.90
N ARG A 153 -8.54 5.69 -23.37
CA ARG A 153 -8.01 5.85 -24.72
C ARG A 153 -6.56 5.40 -24.77
N ALA A 154 -6.22 4.61 -25.78
CA ALA A 154 -4.92 3.98 -25.96
C ALA A 154 -4.51 4.04 -27.43
N GLY A 155 -3.58 4.93 -27.77
CA GLY A 155 -3.15 5.15 -29.16
C GLY A 155 -4.33 5.53 -30.09
N LYS A 156 -4.58 4.70 -31.11
CA LYS A 156 -5.69 4.89 -32.07
C LYS A 156 -7.03 4.28 -31.60
N GLY A 157 -7.04 3.54 -30.50
CA GLY A 157 -8.20 2.82 -29.99
C GLY A 157 -8.50 3.12 -28.53
N TYR A 158 -9.18 2.18 -27.89
CA TYR A 158 -9.49 2.13 -26.48
C TYR A 158 -8.97 0.83 -25.89
N ARG A 159 -8.68 0.86 -24.59
CA ARG A 159 -8.38 -0.32 -23.78
C ARG A 159 -9.30 -0.38 -22.59
N TYR A 160 -9.61 -1.59 -22.13
CA TYR A 160 -10.51 -1.82 -21.00
C TYR A 160 -10.22 -3.17 -20.33
N VAL A 161 -10.65 -3.32 -19.08
CA VAL A 161 -10.49 -4.55 -18.32
C VAL A 161 -11.68 -5.46 -18.58
N PHE A 162 -11.43 -6.66 -19.09
CA PHE A 162 -12.40 -7.75 -19.23
C PHE A 162 -12.22 -8.76 -18.09
N SER A 163 -13.31 -9.32 -17.57
CA SER A 163 -13.25 -10.31 -16.50
C SER A 163 -14.07 -11.56 -16.79
N GLU A 164 -13.51 -12.74 -16.53
CA GLU A 164 -14.16 -14.02 -16.80
C GLU A 164 -14.15 -14.91 -15.56
N VAL A 165 -15.27 -15.58 -15.27
CA VAL A 165 -15.34 -16.54 -14.16
C VAL A 165 -14.88 -17.90 -14.68
N ARG A 166 -13.83 -18.43 -14.05
CA ARG A 166 -13.32 -19.79 -14.29
C ARG A 166 -14.28 -20.84 -13.71
N GLY A 167 -14.12 -22.09 -14.14
CA GLY A 167 -14.95 -23.22 -13.66
C GLY A 167 -14.89 -23.50 -12.15
N ASP A 168 -13.89 -22.95 -11.44
CA ASP A 168 -13.75 -23.01 -9.97
C ASP A 168 -14.37 -21.78 -9.24
N GLY A 169 -15.00 -20.86 -9.98
CA GLY A 169 -15.64 -19.66 -9.44
C GLY A 169 -14.69 -18.47 -9.23
N ALA A 170 -13.40 -18.60 -9.55
CA ALA A 170 -12.42 -17.50 -9.51
C ALA A 170 -12.54 -16.58 -10.73
N LEU A 171 -12.24 -15.29 -10.57
CA LEU A 171 -12.20 -14.34 -11.69
C LEU A 171 -10.79 -14.23 -12.27
N LYS A 172 -10.69 -14.29 -13.59
CA LYS A 172 -9.49 -13.95 -14.36
C LYS A 172 -9.71 -12.61 -15.05
N PHE A 173 -8.66 -11.80 -15.16
CA PHE A 173 -8.72 -10.47 -15.76
C PHE A 173 -7.84 -10.38 -17.01
N TRP A 174 -8.31 -9.64 -18.01
CA TRP A 174 -7.61 -9.40 -19.26
C TRP A 174 -7.67 -7.92 -19.61
N LEU A 175 -6.63 -7.41 -20.28
CA LEU A 175 -6.62 -6.07 -20.84
C LEU A 175 -6.92 -6.18 -22.34
N ASN A 176 -8.16 -5.86 -22.72
CA ASN A 176 -8.60 -5.95 -24.11
C ASN A 176 -8.50 -4.58 -24.80
N ALA A 177 -8.50 -4.60 -26.14
CA ALA A 177 -8.45 -3.41 -26.98
C ALA A 177 -9.66 -3.34 -27.92
N LEU A 178 -10.05 -2.12 -28.28
CA LEU A 178 -11.17 -1.82 -29.17
C LEU A 178 -10.81 -0.66 -30.10
N ASP A 179 -11.16 -0.75 -31.38
CA ASP A 179 -10.91 0.32 -32.34
C ASP A 179 -11.81 1.55 -32.12
N ALA A 180 -11.26 2.75 -32.31
CA ALA A 180 -12.00 4.00 -32.09
C ALA A 180 -12.86 4.44 -33.29
N GLY A 181 -13.81 3.58 -33.68
CA GLY A 181 -14.81 3.87 -34.72
C GLY A 181 -15.81 5.00 -34.36
N PRO A 182 -16.53 5.57 -35.35
CA PRO A 182 -17.49 6.67 -35.12
C PRO A 182 -18.60 6.33 -34.11
N ALA A 183 -19.19 5.13 -34.20
CA ALA A 183 -20.23 4.67 -33.29
C ALA A 183 -19.75 4.63 -31.83
N HIS A 184 -18.55 4.09 -31.59
CA HIS A 184 -17.93 4.07 -30.26
C HIS A 184 -17.76 5.49 -29.69
N ARG A 185 -17.29 6.45 -30.51
CA ARG A 185 -17.08 7.84 -30.05
C ARG A 185 -18.38 8.54 -29.67
N LEU A 186 -19.47 8.29 -30.40
CA LEU A 186 -20.80 8.82 -30.05
C LEU A 186 -21.29 8.20 -28.74
N LEU A 187 -21.28 6.87 -28.66
CA LEU A 187 -21.71 6.12 -27.48
C LEU A 187 -20.94 6.55 -26.23
N PHE A 188 -19.61 6.64 -26.30
CA PHE A 188 -18.77 6.98 -25.16
C PHE A 188 -18.94 8.45 -24.74
N ARG A 189 -19.25 9.35 -25.68
CA ARG A 189 -19.58 10.73 -25.37
C ARG A 189 -20.90 10.83 -24.60
N TRP A 190 -21.91 10.04 -24.97
CA TRP A 190 -23.20 10.03 -24.27
C TRP A 190 -23.05 9.42 -22.88
N LEU A 191 -22.48 8.22 -22.79
CA LEU A 191 -22.31 7.52 -21.52
C LEU A 191 -21.25 8.15 -20.60
N GLY A 192 -20.33 8.95 -21.15
CA GLY A 192 -19.42 9.78 -20.37
C GLY A 192 -20.13 10.88 -19.56
N ARG A 193 -21.39 11.20 -19.88
CA ARG A 193 -22.24 12.12 -19.08
C ARG A 193 -23.03 11.40 -17.99
N GLY A 194 -23.14 10.08 -18.07
CA GLY A 194 -23.86 9.26 -17.11
C GLY A 194 -24.54 8.05 -17.77
N PRO A 195 -25.03 7.10 -16.96
CA PRO A 195 -25.72 5.92 -17.48
C PRO A 195 -27.03 6.25 -18.20
N LEU A 196 -27.37 5.50 -19.25
CA LEU A 196 -28.59 5.66 -20.04
C LEU A 196 -29.30 4.32 -20.29
N PRO A 197 -30.63 4.29 -20.45
CA PRO A 197 -31.37 3.06 -20.76
C PRO A 197 -30.94 2.42 -22.10
N LEU A 198 -30.89 1.09 -22.15
CA LEU A 198 -30.55 0.33 -23.36
C LEU A 198 -31.41 0.73 -24.57
N GLY A 199 -32.73 0.82 -24.40
CA GLY A 199 -33.65 1.17 -25.49
C GLY A 199 -33.46 2.60 -26.00
N GLU A 200 -33.17 3.54 -25.11
CA GLU A 200 -32.87 4.94 -25.47
C GLU A 200 -31.56 5.04 -26.27
N LEU A 201 -30.51 4.33 -25.84
CA LEU A 201 -29.24 4.27 -26.56
C LEU A 201 -29.41 3.67 -27.95
N ALA A 202 -30.17 2.60 -28.07
CA ALA A 202 -30.45 1.96 -29.35
C ALA A 202 -31.19 2.90 -30.30
N GLY A 203 -32.22 3.60 -29.82
CA GLY A 203 -32.95 4.59 -30.60
C GLY A 203 -32.06 5.75 -31.08
N ARG A 204 -31.18 6.26 -30.21
CA ARG A 204 -30.22 7.33 -30.59
C ARG A 204 -29.20 6.86 -31.63
N LEU A 205 -28.67 5.64 -31.48
CA LEU A 205 -27.73 5.08 -32.45
C LEU A 205 -28.39 4.88 -33.82
N SER A 206 -29.60 4.32 -33.84
CA SER A 206 -30.38 4.13 -35.07
C SER A 206 -30.61 5.46 -35.79
N GLY A 207 -30.98 6.53 -35.05
CA GLY A 207 -31.20 7.86 -35.63
C GLY A 207 -29.94 8.54 -36.18
N GLU A 208 -28.80 8.44 -35.47
CA GLU A 208 -27.54 9.12 -35.84
C GLU A 208 -26.74 8.38 -36.92
N LEU A 209 -26.82 7.05 -36.94
CA LEU A 209 -26.06 6.20 -37.86
C LEU A 209 -26.90 5.68 -39.04
N GLY A 210 -28.22 5.85 -39.01
CA GLY A 210 -29.14 5.36 -40.04
C GLY A 210 -29.26 3.84 -40.11
N CYS A 211 -28.86 3.11 -39.06
CA CYS A 211 -29.02 1.66 -38.96
C CYS A 211 -30.39 1.29 -38.37
N ASP A 212 -30.78 0.02 -38.50
CA ASP A 212 -32.03 -0.43 -37.90
C ASP A 212 -31.92 -0.58 -36.37
N LEU A 213 -33.07 -0.54 -35.67
CA LEU A 213 -33.09 -0.59 -34.21
C LEU A 213 -32.61 -1.96 -33.67
N ALA A 214 -32.83 -3.04 -34.42
CA ALA A 214 -32.44 -4.39 -34.01
C ALA A 214 -30.92 -4.58 -34.11
N GLU A 215 -30.28 -4.01 -35.12
CA GLU A 215 -28.84 -3.91 -35.31
C GLU A 215 -28.23 -3.08 -34.17
N ALA A 216 -28.80 -1.92 -33.85
CA ALA A 216 -28.33 -1.09 -32.74
C ALA A 216 -28.42 -1.83 -31.39
N LEU A 217 -29.53 -2.50 -31.11
CA LEU A 217 -29.70 -3.35 -29.92
C LEU A 217 -28.72 -4.52 -29.92
N GLY A 218 -28.53 -5.20 -31.05
CA GLY A 218 -27.60 -6.31 -31.21
C GLY A 218 -26.16 -5.89 -30.91
N TRP A 219 -25.74 -4.73 -31.43
CA TRP A 219 -24.41 -4.18 -31.18
C TRP A 219 -24.21 -3.75 -29.72
N LEU A 220 -25.20 -3.11 -29.08
CA LEU A 220 -25.12 -2.78 -27.66
C LEU A 220 -25.05 -4.04 -26.77
N ARG A 221 -25.80 -5.10 -27.11
CA ARG A 221 -25.73 -6.40 -26.43
C ARG A 221 -24.38 -7.08 -26.63
N PHE A 222 -23.79 -6.97 -27.82
CA PHE A 222 -22.43 -7.42 -28.08
C PHE A 222 -21.43 -6.68 -27.17
N LEU A 223 -21.50 -5.34 -27.11
CA LEU A 223 -20.62 -4.55 -26.23
C LEU A 223 -20.81 -4.85 -24.74
N LEU A 224 -22.01 -5.27 -24.32
CA LEU A 224 -22.26 -5.78 -22.97
C LEU A 224 -21.62 -7.15 -22.74
N GLY A 225 -21.71 -8.06 -23.71
CA GLY A 225 -21.03 -9.36 -23.68
C GLY A 225 -19.50 -9.22 -23.59
N GLU A 226 -18.95 -8.27 -24.34
CA GLU A 226 -17.53 -7.90 -24.30
C GLU A 226 -17.14 -7.03 -23.09
N GLN A 227 -18.08 -6.71 -22.19
CA GLN A 227 -17.87 -5.86 -21.01
C GLN A 227 -17.25 -4.49 -21.31
N VAL A 228 -17.42 -3.97 -22.53
CA VAL A 228 -17.16 -2.55 -22.85
C VAL A 228 -18.20 -1.68 -22.16
N LEU A 229 -19.43 -2.20 -22.08
CA LEU A 229 -20.53 -1.66 -21.31
C LEU A 229 -20.83 -2.56 -20.11
N LEU A 230 -21.32 -1.97 -19.03
CA LEU A 230 -21.83 -2.68 -17.86
C LEU A 230 -23.30 -2.32 -17.65
N GLY A 231 -24.12 -3.30 -17.28
CA GLY A 231 -25.53 -3.13 -16.99
C GLY A 231 -25.80 -2.87 -15.51
N ALA A 232 -26.81 -2.07 -15.20
CA ALA A 232 -27.21 -1.75 -13.83
C ALA A 232 -27.79 -2.96 -13.09
N ALA A 233 -28.16 -4.06 -13.76
CA ALA A 233 -28.52 -5.30 -13.09
C ALA A 233 -27.35 -5.91 -12.32
N ASP A 234 -26.10 -5.51 -12.62
CA ASP A 234 -24.92 -5.90 -11.85
C ASP A 234 -25.17 -5.67 -10.35
N PRO A 235 -25.17 -6.73 -9.53
CA PRO A 235 -25.52 -6.68 -8.12
C PRO A 235 -24.50 -5.85 -7.33
N GLY A 236 -23.29 -5.63 -7.86
CA GLY A 236 -22.22 -4.93 -7.17
C GLY A 236 -21.86 -5.57 -5.82
N LEU A 237 -21.03 -4.87 -5.05
CA LEU A 237 -20.61 -5.29 -3.70
C LEU A 237 -21.05 -4.35 -2.59
N LEU A 238 -21.44 -3.12 -2.94
CA LEU A 238 -21.78 -2.05 -2.01
C LEU A 238 -23.31 -1.93 -1.88
N ARG A 239 -23.94 -2.80 -1.08
CA ARG A 239 -25.40 -2.82 -0.87
C ARG A 239 -25.81 -3.42 0.48
N GLY A 240 -27.02 -3.09 0.92
CA GLY A 240 -27.65 -3.64 2.13
C GLY A 240 -28.37 -4.96 1.90
N GLU A 241 -28.97 -5.50 2.96
CA GLU A 241 -29.72 -6.77 2.96
C GLU A 241 -30.91 -6.79 2.00
N GLU A 242 -31.59 -5.64 1.82
CA GLU A 242 -32.85 -5.51 1.09
C GLU A 242 -32.69 -5.33 -0.43
N ALA A 243 -31.46 -5.31 -0.94
CA ALA A 243 -31.24 -5.09 -2.36
C ALA A 243 -31.65 -6.35 -3.15
N ALA A 244 -32.87 -6.34 -3.69
CA ALA A 244 -33.36 -7.33 -4.63
C ALA A 244 -32.27 -7.67 -5.66
N VAL A 245 -32.06 -8.95 -5.95
CA VAL A 245 -31.14 -9.37 -7.01
C VAL A 245 -31.88 -9.17 -8.33
N PRO A 246 -31.58 -8.09 -9.09
CA PRO A 246 -32.33 -7.80 -10.31
C PRO A 246 -32.04 -8.91 -11.32
N GLY A 247 -33.08 -9.43 -11.98
CA GLY A 247 -32.92 -10.43 -13.03
C GLY A 247 -32.79 -11.88 -12.54
N LEU A 248 -33.15 -12.23 -11.30
CA LEU A 248 -33.46 -13.64 -10.99
C LEU A 248 -34.90 -13.95 -11.43
N PRO A 249 -35.15 -14.85 -12.41
CA PRO A 249 -36.50 -15.34 -12.68
C PRO A 249 -37.06 -15.91 -11.37
N GLY A 250 -38.25 -15.46 -10.96
CA GLY A 250 -38.86 -15.89 -9.70
C GLY A 250 -38.25 -15.29 -8.42
N TRP A 251 -37.54 -14.14 -8.48
CA TRP A 251 -37.05 -13.47 -7.25
C TRP A 251 -38.14 -13.23 -6.20
N GLY A 252 -39.39 -12.97 -6.61
CA GLY A 252 -40.52 -12.87 -5.69
C GLY A 252 -40.75 -14.14 -4.86
N GLU A 253 -40.51 -15.33 -5.44
CA GLU A 253 -40.58 -16.62 -4.74
C GLU A 253 -39.28 -16.91 -3.97
N LEU A 254 -38.11 -16.49 -4.49
CA LEU A 254 -36.80 -16.71 -3.87
C LEU A 254 -36.52 -15.78 -2.69
N ALA A 255 -37.10 -14.58 -2.65
CA ALA A 255 -36.84 -13.59 -1.60
C ALA A 255 -37.22 -14.10 -0.20
N GLY A 256 -38.26 -14.94 -0.09
CA GLY A 256 -38.65 -15.58 1.17
C GLY A 256 -37.61 -16.57 1.71
N PHE A 257 -36.66 -17.01 0.87
CA PHE A 257 -35.53 -17.87 1.24
C PHE A 257 -34.30 -17.10 1.69
N PHE A 258 -34.37 -15.79 1.94
CA PHE A 258 -33.26 -14.99 2.45
C PHE A 258 -33.77 -13.96 3.46
N GLY A 259 -32.87 -13.43 4.29
CA GLY A 259 -33.20 -12.45 5.34
C GLY A 259 -32.81 -12.91 6.74
N ARG A 260 -33.52 -12.38 7.73
CA ARG A 260 -33.24 -12.55 9.16
C ARG A 260 -34.20 -13.54 9.81
N PHE A 261 -33.67 -14.52 10.53
CA PHE A 261 -34.44 -15.63 11.12
C PHE A 261 -34.02 -15.92 12.56
N GLU A 262 -34.93 -16.50 13.34
CA GLU A 262 -34.59 -17.08 14.64
C GLU A 262 -33.77 -18.38 14.46
N PRO A 263 -32.61 -18.52 15.13
CA PRO A 263 -31.80 -19.73 15.07
C PRO A 263 -32.57 -20.96 15.59
N GLY A 264 -32.36 -22.12 14.96
CA GLY A 264 -32.99 -23.38 15.35
C GLY A 264 -34.46 -23.56 14.96
N ALA A 265 -35.22 -22.48 14.71
CA ALA A 265 -36.61 -22.56 14.22
C ALA A 265 -36.73 -23.01 12.75
N LEU A 266 -35.60 -23.07 12.04
CA LEU A 266 -35.57 -23.21 10.59
C LEU A 266 -35.01 -24.58 10.15
N GLY A 267 -35.84 -25.36 9.46
CA GLY A 267 -35.44 -26.57 8.74
C GLY A 267 -34.57 -26.21 7.53
N LEU A 268 -33.27 -26.01 7.74
CA LEU A 268 -32.33 -25.62 6.67
C LEU A 268 -32.21 -26.67 5.56
N PRO A 269 -32.18 -28.00 5.84
CA PRO A 269 -32.18 -29.01 4.78
C PRO A 269 -33.43 -28.95 3.89
N GLU A 270 -34.62 -28.84 4.50
CA GLU A 270 -35.90 -28.76 3.79
C GLU A 270 -35.99 -27.47 2.97
N ARG A 271 -35.53 -26.36 3.55
CA ARG A 271 -35.42 -25.07 2.86
C ARG A 271 -34.47 -25.13 1.67
N GLY A 272 -33.29 -25.70 1.83
CA GLY A 272 -32.32 -25.87 0.74
C GLY A 272 -32.88 -26.73 -0.39
N ALA A 273 -33.60 -27.80 -0.07
CA ALA A 273 -34.29 -28.64 -1.05
C ALA A 273 -35.45 -27.91 -1.76
N ALA A 274 -36.19 -27.06 -1.04
CA ALA A 274 -37.25 -26.24 -1.63
C ALA A 274 -36.67 -25.17 -2.56
N LEU A 275 -35.58 -24.50 -2.15
CA LEU A 275 -34.85 -23.54 -2.96
C LEU A 275 -34.36 -24.19 -4.28
N GLU A 276 -33.79 -25.39 -4.19
CA GLU A 276 -33.31 -26.14 -5.35
C GLU A 276 -34.42 -26.49 -6.36
N LYS A 277 -35.67 -26.68 -5.91
CA LYS A 277 -36.82 -26.93 -6.81
C LYS A 277 -37.21 -25.69 -7.60
N VAL A 278 -37.13 -24.51 -6.99
CA VAL A 278 -37.49 -23.23 -7.62
C VAL A 278 -36.36 -22.72 -8.53
N LEU A 279 -35.11 -23.09 -8.25
CA LEU A 279 -33.97 -22.70 -9.09
C LEU A 279 -34.06 -23.33 -10.50
N PRO A 280 -33.74 -22.55 -11.57
CA PRO A 280 -33.52 -23.07 -12.91
C PRO A 280 -32.51 -24.21 -12.92
N GLY A 281 -32.70 -25.21 -13.80
CA GLY A 281 -31.85 -26.40 -13.87
C GLY A 281 -30.35 -26.10 -14.01
N SER A 282 -30.00 -25.02 -14.72
CA SER A 282 -28.61 -24.55 -14.91
C SER A 282 -27.97 -23.97 -13.64
N LEU A 283 -28.73 -23.64 -12.60
CA LEU A 283 -28.24 -23.10 -11.33
C LEU A 283 -28.20 -24.14 -10.21
N ARG A 284 -28.69 -25.37 -10.45
CA ARG A 284 -28.75 -26.43 -9.43
C ARG A 284 -27.39 -27.07 -9.19
N ARG A 285 -27.05 -27.29 -7.92
CA ARG A 285 -25.76 -27.85 -7.45
C ARG A 285 -25.89 -29.24 -6.81
N GLY A 286 -27.08 -29.66 -6.41
CA GLY A 286 -27.37 -30.95 -5.76
C GLY A 286 -27.00 -31.03 -4.28
N ASP A 287 -26.30 -30.04 -3.73
CA ASP A 287 -25.86 -30.02 -2.33
C ASP A 287 -26.73 -29.14 -1.41
N GLY A 288 -27.61 -28.30 -1.97
CA GLY A 288 -28.55 -27.45 -1.24
C GLY A 288 -27.92 -26.21 -0.57
N ALA A 289 -26.63 -25.93 -0.78
CA ALA A 289 -25.94 -24.78 -0.17
C ALA A 289 -25.82 -23.60 -1.13
N TYR A 290 -26.80 -22.70 -1.01
CA TYR A 290 -26.88 -21.50 -1.84
C TYR A 290 -26.73 -20.21 -1.01
N ASP A 291 -26.51 -20.33 0.30
CA ASP A 291 -26.53 -19.23 1.25
C ASP A 291 -25.14 -18.82 1.74
N TYR A 292 -25.00 -17.55 2.09
CA TYR A 292 -23.97 -17.02 2.97
C TYR A 292 -24.62 -16.63 4.30
N ALA A 293 -24.11 -17.19 5.39
CA ALA A 293 -24.73 -17.04 6.72
C ALA A 293 -23.86 -16.23 7.69
N LEU A 294 -24.53 -15.38 8.47
CA LEU A 294 -23.95 -14.62 9.57
C LEU A 294 -24.85 -14.72 10.80
N LEU A 295 -24.27 -14.86 11.98
CA LEU A 295 -25.01 -14.93 13.25
C LEU A 295 -24.81 -13.62 14.02
N GLU A 296 -25.88 -12.88 14.28
CA GLU A 296 -25.88 -11.68 15.09
C GLU A 296 -26.40 -12.00 16.51
N ARG A 297 -25.85 -11.33 17.52
CA ARG A 297 -26.40 -11.31 18.88
C ARG A 297 -26.66 -9.88 19.34
N THR A 298 -27.76 -9.66 20.04
CA THR A 298 -27.99 -8.42 20.78
C THR A 298 -27.47 -8.59 22.21
N GLY A 299 -26.91 -7.51 22.78
CA GLY A 299 -26.39 -7.53 24.14
C GLY A 299 -25.07 -8.31 24.27
N GLY A 300 -23.98 -7.59 24.49
CA GLY A 300 -22.66 -8.14 24.76
C GLY A 300 -22.00 -7.42 25.92
N ARG A 301 -21.29 -8.16 26.78
CA ARG A 301 -20.50 -7.53 27.84
C ARG A 301 -19.25 -6.91 27.22
N GLY A 302 -19.11 -5.61 27.38
CA GLY A 302 -17.88 -4.90 27.04
C GLY A 302 -16.69 -5.35 27.89
N PRO A 303 -15.46 -5.03 27.48
CA PRO A 303 -14.28 -5.33 28.28
C PRO A 303 -14.38 -4.63 29.64
N SER A 304 -14.13 -5.39 30.72
CA SER A 304 -14.39 -4.95 32.10
C SER A 304 -13.14 -4.55 32.89
N GLY A 305 -11.95 -4.89 32.39
CA GLY A 305 -10.68 -4.60 33.04
C GLY A 305 -10.44 -3.10 33.23
N PRO A 306 -9.83 -2.69 34.36
CA PRO A 306 -9.53 -1.28 34.63
C PRO A 306 -8.56 -0.73 33.58
N GLY A 307 -8.78 0.52 33.17
CA GLY A 307 -7.91 1.24 32.23
C GLY A 307 -7.67 0.52 30.91
N CYS A 308 -8.64 -0.26 30.41
CA CYS A 308 -8.46 -1.09 29.22
C CYS A 308 -8.09 -0.25 27.98
N ARG A 309 -8.76 0.88 27.76
CA ARG A 309 -8.48 1.77 26.63
C ARG A 309 -7.07 2.33 26.70
N GLU A 310 -6.68 2.85 27.86
CA GLU A 310 -5.39 3.48 28.09
C GLU A 310 -4.25 2.47 27.91
N ARG A 311 -4.39 1.27 28.45
CA ARG A 311 -3.41 0.19 28.28
C ARG A 311 -3.25 -0.25 26.82
N LEU A 312 -4.35 -0.34 26.07
CA LEU A 312 -4.30 -0.64 24.64
C LEU A 312 -3.61 0.48 23.86
N LEU A 313 -3.91 1.76 24.15
CA LEU A 313 -3.25 2.90 23.52
C LEU A 313 -1.73 2.90 23.79
N GLU A 314 -1.33 2.66 25.04
CA GLU A 314 0.08 2.52 25.42
C GLU A 314 0.76 1.34 24.68
N ALA A 315 0.07 0.21 24.54
CA ALA A 315 0.55 -0.94 23.78
C ALA A 315 0.72 -0.64 22.28
N VAL A 316 -0.19 0.12 21.66
CA VAL A 316 -0.04 0.56 20.26
C VAL A 316 1.17 1.47 20.09
N GLY A 317 1.42 2.38 21.05
CA GLY A 317 2.64 3.20 21.09
C GLY A 317 3.91 2.36 21.17
N ALA A 318 3.94 1.36 22.06
CA ALA A 318 5.05 0.42 22.18
C ALA A 318 5.28 -0.39 20.89
N LEU A 319 4.21 -0.87 20.25
CA LEU A 319 4.30 -1.59 18.98
C LEU A 319 4.85 -0.71 17.85
N ARG A 320 4.51 0.58 17.81
CA ARG A 320 5.09 1.52 16.86
C ARG A 320 6.60 1.68 17.07
N ALA A 321 7.07 1.67 18.32
CA ALA A 321 8.49 1.75 18.64
C ALA A 321 9.24 0.43 18.34
N LEU A 322 8.58 -0.71 18.52
CA LEU A 322 9.12 -2.05 18.25
C LEU A 322 9.05 -2.45 16.78
N GLY A 323 8.16 -1.82 16.00
CA GLY A 323 7.83 -2.17 14.63
C GLY A 323 9.06 -2.22 13.72
N LEU A 324 9.10 -3.21 12.84
CA LEU A 324 10.11 -3.27 11.80
C LEU A 324 9.78 -2.25 10.71
N PRO A 325 10.79 -1.56 10.14
CA PRO A 325 10.57 -0.74 8.96
C PRO A 325 10.06 -1.65 7.84
N GLY A 326 8.84 -1.37 7.38
CA GLY A 326 8.14 -2.15 6.37
C GLY A 326 7.93 -1.35 5.10
N GLY A 327 7.99 -2.06 3.97
CA GLY A 327 7.73 -1.52 2.65
C GLY A 327 6.86 -2.48 1.86
N ILE A 328 5.99 -1.95 1.02
CA ILE A 328 5.28 -2.78 0.02
C ILE A 328 6.23 -2.85 -1.18
N ARG A 329 7.02 -3.93 -1.28
CA ARG A 329 8.08 -4.04 -2.31
C ARG A 329 7.59 -3.69 -3.73
N PRO A 330 6.45 -4.22 -4.22
CA PRO A 330 5.96 -3.85 -5.55
C PRO A 330 5.67 -2.35 -5.71
N LEU A 331 5.20 -1.69 -4.64
CA LEU A 331 4.96 -0.25 -4.63
C LEU A 331 6.26 0.56 -4.64
N GLU A 332 7.26 0.14 -3.87
CA GLU A 332 8.58 0.77 -3.86
C GLU A 332 9.26 0.66 -5.24
N GLU A 333 9.18 -0.52 -5.86
CA GLU A 333 9.67 -0.75 -7.22
C GLU A 333 8.91 0.10 -8.23
N PHE A 334 7.58 0.16 -8.13
CA PHE A 334 6.76 1.00 -9.00
C PHE A 334 7.10 2.49 -8.84
N VAL A 335 7.26 2.99 -7.61
CA VAL A 335 7.67 4.39 -7.35
C VAL A 335 9.03 4.69 -7.97
N ARG A 336 9.99 3.76 -7.85
CA ARG A 336 11.32 3.90 -8.45
C ARG A 336 11.24 3.99 -9.98
N GLU A 337 10.50 3.09 -10.63
CA GLU A 337 10.32 3.13 -12.09
C GLU A 337 9.47 4.34 -12.53
N PHE A 338 8.51 4.77 -11.71
CA PHE A 338 7.70 5.97 -11.95
C PHE A 338 8.56 7.22 -11.96
N LYS A 339 9.40 7.42 -10.95
CA LYS A 339 10.36 8.53 -10.91
C LYS A 339 11.31 8.49 -12.09
N LYS A 340 11.81 7.31 -12.45
CA LYS A 340 12.71 7.14 -13.59
C LYS A 340 12.07 7.52 -14.93
N ARG A 341 10.80 7.15 -15.15
CA ARG A 341 10.10 7.36 -16.42
C ARG A 341 9.40 8.72 -16.51
N TYR A 342 8.80 9.17 -15.43
CA TYR A 342 7.89 10.33 -15.38
C TYR A 342 8.36 11.45 -14.47
N ASP A 343 9.41 11.24 -13.66
CA ASP A 343 9.90 12.17 -12.64
C ASP A 343 8.77 12.67 -11.73
N ARG A 344 8.49 13.98 -11.73
CA ARG A 344 7.41 14.60 -10.94
C ARG A 344 6.11 14.78 -11.73
N GLY A 345 6.01 14.19 -12.93
CA GLY A 345 4.85 14.30 -13.80
C GLY A 345 3.58 13.69 -13.19
N LYS A 346 2.43 14.32 -13.49
CA LYS A 346 1.11 13.71 -13.26
C LYS A 346 0.75 12.85 -14.47
N VAL A 347 0.46 11.57 -14.25
CA VAL A 347 0.15 10.59 -15.30
C VAL A 347 -1.21 9.95 -15.01
N PRO A 348 -2.11 9.77 -15.99
CA PRO A 348 -3.35 9.05 -15.78
C PRO A 348 -3.12 7.65 -15.19
N LEU A 349 -3.90 7.27 -14.18
CA LEU A 349 -3.76 6.00 -13.45
C LEU A 349 -3.74 4.80 -14.39
N LEU A 350 -4.69 4.74 -15.33
CA LEU A 350 -4.82 3.64 -16.27
C LEU A 350 -3.66 3.58 -17.28
N GLU A 351 -3.12 4.74 -17.68
CA GLU A 351 -1.95 4.82 -18.57
C GLU A 351 -0.68 4.37 -17.87
N ALA A 352 -0.47 4.78 -16.61
CA ALA A 352 0.71 4.39 -15.85
C ALA A 352 0.76 2.87 -15.59
N LEU A 353 -0.40 2.26 -15.41
CA LEU A 353 -0.57 0.82 -15.17
C LEU A 353 -0.59 -0.04 -16.44
N ASP A 354 -0.78 0.56 -17.61
CA ASP A 354 -0.72 -0.15 -18.89
C ASP A 354 0.70 -0.71 -19.11
N PRO A 355 0.89 -2.02 -19.31
CA PRO A 355 2.22 -2.60 -19.53
C PRO A 355 2.94 -2.10 -20.79
N ASP A 356 2.20 -1.70 -21.84
CA ASP A 356 2.77 -1.28 -23.12
C ASP A 356 3.06 0.24 -23.14
N GLN A 357 2.14 1.03 -22.58
CA GLN A 357 2.25 2.50 -22.57
C GLN A 357 2.92 3.04 -21.31
N GLY A 358 2.80 2.31 -20.21
CA GLY A 358 3.15 2.70 -18.86
C GLY A 358 4.36 1.96 -18.31
N ILE A 359 4.21 1.53 -17.06
CA ILE A 359 5.21 0.77 -16.29
C ILE A 359 4.66 -0.64 -16.01
N GLY A 360 3.34 -0.78 -15.83
CA GLY A 360 2.74 -1.96 -15.21
C GLY A 360 2.94 -1.96 -13.69
N TYR A 361 2.15 -2.74 -12.95
CA TYR A 361 2.29 -2.88 -11.49
C TYR A 361 2.33 -4.34 -11.09
N ASP A 362 3.35 -4.72 -10.32
CA ASP A 362 3.52 -6.09 -9.80
C ASP A 362 3.40 -7.13 -10.94
N VAL A 363 4.02 -6.80 -12.09
CA VAL A 363 4.05 -7.65 -13.28
C VAL A 363 5.24 -8.59 -13.10
N PRO A 364 5.02 -9.92 -13.10
CA PRO A 364 6.12 -10.88 -13.04
C PRO A 364 7.14 -10.54 -14.15
N PRO A 365 8.47 -10.60 -13.87
CA PRO A 365 9.52 -10.23 -14.83
C PRO A 365 9.49 -10.98 -16.18
N ARG A 366 8.59 -11.97 -16.33
CA ARG A 366 8.44 -12.86 -17.48
C ARG A 366 7.03 -12.87 -18.09
N ALA A 367 6.12 -12.00 -17.67
CA ALA A 367 4.77 -11.92 -18.27
C ALA A 367 4.74 -11.25 -19.65
N GLY A 368 5.87 -10.71 -20.11
CA GLY A 368 6.04 -10.19 -21.47
C GLY A 368 6.38 -11.31 -22.45
N GLY A 369 5.41 -12.18 -22.74
CA GLY A 369 5.52 -13.17 -23.80
C GLY A 369 4.45 -14.25 -23.65
N ASP A 370 3.61 -14.42 -24.67
CA ASP A 370 2.80 -15.62 -24.92
C ASP A 370 3.72 -16.81 -25.25
N ASP A 371 4.73 -17.06 -24.43
CA ASP A 371 5.62 -18.19 -24.58
C ASP A 371 4.87 -19.42 -24.05
N PHE A 372 4.09 -20.04 -24.93
CA PHE A 372 3.33 -21.28 -24.68
C PHE A 372 4.20 -22.35 -23.98
N LEU A 373 5.51 -22.34 -24.25
CA LEU A 373 6.51 -23.22 -23.62
C LEU A 373 6.68 -23.02 -22.11
N LEU A 374 6.47 -21.79 -21.61
CA LEU A 374 6.64 -21.44 -20.19
C LEU A 374 5.31 -21.38 -19.44
N ALA A 375 4.18 -21.44 -20.15
CA ALA A 375 2.85 -21.48 -19.56
C ALA A 375 2.69 -22.72 -18.65
N GLY A 376 2.36 -22.51 -17.38
CA GLY A 376 2.21 -23.58 -16.38
C GLY A 376 3.49 -23.99 -15.66
N LEU A 377 4.66 -23.43 -16.02
CA LEU A 377 5.91 -23.66 -15.28
C LEU A 377 6.03 -22.66 -14.13
N VAL A 378 5.93 -23.17 -12.89
CA VAL A 378 6.26 -22.41 -11.68
C VAL A 378 7.77 -22.53 -11.47
N PHE A 379 8.51 -21.50 -11.86
CA PHE A 379 9.90 -21.38 -11.43
C PHE A 379 9.89 -20.98 -9.95
N PRO A 380 10.61 -21.68 -9.07
CA PRO A 380 10.79 -21.19 -7.71
C PRO A 380 11.39 -19.80 -7.80
N ASP A 381 10.84 -18.85 -7.02
CA ASP A 381 11.50 -17.56 -6.82
C ASP A 381 12.97 -17.85 -6.56
N THR A 382 13.84 -17.33 -7.41
CA THR A 382 15.26 -17.30 -7.05
C THR A 382 15.28 -16.63 -5.69
N PRO A 383 15.89 -17.19 -4.64
CA PRO A 383 15.99 -16.51 -3.37
C PRO A 383 16.71 -15.20 -3.67
N GLY A 384 15.94 -14.14 -3.91
CA GLY A 384 16.46 -12.83 -4.22
C GLY A 384 17.38 -12.55 -3.08
N ALA A 385 18.65 -12.23 -3.39
CA ALA A 385 19.71 -11.99 -2.42
C ALA A 385 19.16 -11.12 -1.30
N GLY A 386 18.63 -11.78 -0.27
CA GLY A 386 17.81 -11.13 0.72
C GLY A 386 18.82 -10.35 1.51
N VAL A 387 18.76 -9.03 1.42
CA VAL A 387 19.46 -8.21 2.41
C VAL A 387 19.05 -8.79 3.75
N PRO A 388 19.98 -9.36 4.54
CA PRO A 388 19.62 -9.94 5.83
C PRO A 388 18.83 -8.89 6.59
N PRO A 389 17.71 -9.26 7.25
CA PRO A 389 16.87 -8.30 7.95
C PRO A 389 17.77 -7.43 8.82
N ALA A 390 17.67 -6.11 8.63
CA ALA A 390 18.57 -5.19 9.31
C ALA A 390 18.43 -5.38 10.82
N TRP A 391 19.54 -5.59 11.51
CA TRP A 391 19.56 -5.78 12.96
C TRP A 391 19.21 -4.46 13.67
N THR A 392 17.91 -4.24 13.92
CA THR A 392 17.38 -2.97 14.42
C THR A 392 17.63 -2.77 15.93
N ALA A 393 17.31 -1.58 16.44
CA ALA A 393 17.29 -1.33 17.89
C ALA A 393 16.30 -2.26 18.62
N ALA A 394 15.13 -2.54 18.01
CA ALA A 394 14.16 -3.49 18.54
C ALA A 394 14.72 -4.92 18.61
N HIS A 395 15.47 -5.38 17.60
CA HIS A 395 16.18 -6.67 17.67
C HIS A 395 17.14 -6.73 18.86
N ARG A 396 17.94 -5.68 19.05
CA ARG A 396 18.90 -5.59 20.16
C ARG A 396 18.21 -5.62 21.52
N LEU A 397 17.12 -4.86 21.69
CA LEU A 397 16.35 -4.85 22.93
C LEU A 397 15.76 -6.23 23.25
N LEU A 398 15.01 -6.80 22.30
CA LEU A 398 14.34 -8.09 22.51
C LEU A 398 15.36 -9.21 22.78
N PHE A 399 16.47 -9.23 22.04
CA PHE A 399 17.54 -10.20 22.26
C PHE A 399 18.22 -10.03 23.63
N ARG A 400 18.44 -8.78 24.07
CA ARG A 400 18.99 -8.46 25.40
C ARG A 400 18.06 -8.98 26.51
N LEU A 401 16.77 -8.66 26.43
CA LEU A 401 15.76 -9.13 27.39
C LEU A 401 15.61 -10.65 27.37
N TRP A 402 15.74 -11.27 26.20
CA TRP A 402 15.72 -12.72 26.08
C TRP A 402 16.91 -13.36 26.82
N ARG A 403 18.12 -12.79 26.69
CA ARG A 403 19.35 -13.34 27.29
C ARG A 403 19.63 -12.99 28.75
N GLN A 404 19.25 -11.80 29.22
CA GLN A 404 19.80 -11.19 30.44
C GLN A 404 18.78 -11.01 31.57
N ALA A 405 17.86 -11.96 31.78
CA ALA A 405 16.89 -11.85 32.87
C ALA A 405 17.30 -12.72 34.07
N PRO A 406 18.14 -12.24 35.01
CA PRO A 406 18.48 -12.99 36.22
C PRO A 406 17.20 -13.33 37.00
N GLY A 407 17.01 -14.61 37.32
CA GLY A 407 15.83 -15.11 38.04
C GLY A 407 14.60 -15.42 37.18
N ARG A 408 14.63 -15.19 35.85
CA ARG A 408 13.53 -15.60 34.95
C ARG A 408 13.64 -17.09 34.61
N SER A 409 12.51 -17.79 34.67
CA SER A 409 12.40 -19.14 34.07
C SER A 409 12.76 -19.08 32.57
N ALA A 410 13.37 -20.15 32.04
CA ALA A 410 13.68 -20.27 30.61
C ALA A 410 12.46 -20.02 29.71
N PHE A 411 11.24 -20.26 30.22
CA PHE A 411 9.96 -20.09 29.53
C PHE A 411 9.14 -18.88 30.02
N GLY A 412 9.69 -18.04 30.90
CA GLY A 412 9.00 -16.86 31.42
C GLY A 412 8.84 -15.75 30.36
N PRO A 413 7.90 -14.81 30.56
CA PRO A 413 7.64 -13.70 29.64
C PRO A 413 8.78 -12.67 29.59
N LEU A 414 8.91 -11.97 28.46
CA LEU A 414 9.69 -10.75 28.30
C LEU A 414 8.82 -9.55 28.71
N CYS A 415 9.13 -8.94 29.85
CA CYS A 415 8.42 -7.75 30.31
C CYS A 415 9.16 -6.50 29.84
N LEU A 416 8.52 -5.70 29.00
CA LEU A 416 9.04 -4.42 28.54
C LEU A 416 8.76 -3.33 29.58
N SER A 417 9.77 -2.49 29.85
CA SER A 417 9.62 -1.29 30.69
C SER A 417 9.28 -0.06 29.85
N ARG A 418 8.88 1.04 30.49
CA ARG A 418 8.65 2.31 29.78
C ARG A 418 9.97 2.88 29.28
N GLU A 419 11.03 2.71 30.04
CA GLU A 419 12.39 3.13 29.74
C GLU A 419 12.91 2.44 28.47
N ASP A 420 12.61 1.14 28.30
CA ASP A 420 12.95 0.40 27.08
C ASP A 420 12.26 1.01 25.84
N ILE A 421 10.98 1.37 25.96
CA ILE A 421 10.25 2.02 24.88
C ILE A 421 10.86 3.39 24.59
N LEU A 422 11.07 4.23 25.61
CA LEU A 422 11.69 5.56 25.45
C LEU A 422 13.10 5.49 24.84
N GLU A 423 13.90 4.46 25.16
CA GLU A 423 15.19 4.22 24.54
C GLU A 423 15.05 3.98 23.03
N LEU A 424 14.11 3.11 22.63
CA LEU A 424 13.77 2.92 21.22
C LEU A 424 13.26 4.23 20.60
N GLU A 425 12.47 5.01 21.34
CA GLU A 425 11.98 6.33 20.95
C GLU A 425 13.08 7.33 20.59
N GLY A 426 14.14 7.39 21.41
CA GLY A 426 15.27 8.27 21.18
C GLY A 426 16.24 7.81 20.08
N GLN A 427 16.33 6.51 19.82
CA GLN A 427 17.28 5.94 18.84
C GLN A 427 16.78 5.96 17.40
N ALA A 428 15.48 5.74 17.17
CA ALA A 428 14.89 5.93 15.86
C ALA A 428 14.56 7.42 15.69
N GLY A 429 15.43 8.15 14.97
CA GLY A 429 15.24 9.56 14.66
C GLY A 429 13.83 9.86 14.14
N ALA A 430 13.38 11.11 14.33
CA ALA A 430 12.00 11.54 14.08
C ALA A 430 11.45 11.20 12.67
N GLU A 431 12.33 10.99 11.68
CA GLU A 431 11.97 10.71 10.28
C GLU A 431 11.89 9.21 9.93
N GLY A 432 12.36 8.30 10.81
CA GLY A 432 12.42 6.86 10.55
C GLY A 432 11.20 6.05 10.99
N ARG A 433 10.18 6.70 11.56
CA ARG A 433 8.97 6.04 12.08
C ARG A 433 7.82 6.30 11.13
N GLY A 434 7.28 5.24 10.53
CA GLY A 434 6.05 5.33 9.75
C GLY A 434 4.96 6.04 10.56
N LEU A 435 4.24 6.95 9.90
CA LEU A 435 3.03 7.56 10.46
C LEU A 435 1.97 6.47 10.61
N LEU A 436 1.22 6.52 11.70
CA LEU A 436 0.04 5.68 11.85
C LEU A 436 -1.03 6.14 10.84
N PRO A 437 -1.82 5.22 10.27
CA PRO A 437 -2.92 5.59 9.39
C PRO A 437 -3.96 6.44 10.14
N ALA A 438 -4.83 7.11 9.38
CA ALA A 438 -5.91 7.93 9.95
C ALA A 438 -6.85 7.13 10.87
N SER A 439 -7.03 5.83 10.60
CA SER A 439 -7.69 4.91 11.51
C SER A 439 -7.06 3.50 11.42
N LEU A 440 -7.10 2.73 12.51
CA LEU A 440 -6.64 1.34 12.55
C LEU A 440 -7.47 0.46 13.48
N GLY A 441 -7.51 -0.84 13.18
CA GLY A 441 -8.22 -1.82 13.99
C GLY A 441 -7.33 -2.39 15.10
N VAL A 442 -7.89 -2.56 16.29
CA VAL A 442 -7.24 -3.19 17.44
C VAL A 442 -8.05 -4.41 17.86
N LEU A 443 -7.55 -5.60 17.55
CA LEU A 443 -8.17 -6.88 17.84
C LEU A 443 -7.56 -7.49 19.10
N PHE A 444 -8.37 -7.68 20.13
CA PHE A 444 -7.89 -8.13 21.44
C PHE A 444 -8.90 -9.02 22.18
N ARG A 445 -8.44 -9.70 23.24
CA ARG A 445 -9.28 -10.43 24.20
C ARG A 445 -8.96 -9.99 25.63
N GLU A 446 -9.95 -10.08 26.50
CA GLU A 446 -9.74 -9.96 27.95
C GLU A 446 -9.47 -11.36 28.51
N ALA A 447 -8.26 -11.58 29.01
CA ALA A 447 -7.84 -12.81 29.66
C ALA A 447 -8.00 -12.71 31.19
N ASP A 448 -8.06 -13.86 31.86
CA ASP A 448 -8.11 -13.91 33.31
C ASP A 448 -6.89 -13.22 33.96
N GLY A 449 -7.08 -12.70 35.18
CA GLY A 449 -6.05 -11.95 35.90
C GLY A 449 -5.88 -10.49 35.44
N GLY A 450 -6.81 -9.98 34.62
CA GLY A 450 -6.78 -8.59 34.14
C GLY A 450 -5.81 -8.33 32.98
N LEU A 451 -5.28 -9.40 32.37
CA LEU A 451 -4.42 -9.34 31.19
C LEU A 451 -5.24 -9.02 29.95
N LEU A 452 -4.69 -8.19 29.06
CA LEU A 452 -5.23 -7.97 27.73
C LEU A 452 -4.37 -8.72 26.72
N TRP A 453 -4.98 -9.57 25.91
CA TRP A 453 -4.28 -10.28 24.84
C TRP A 453 -4.51 -9.57 23.52
N LEU A 454 -3.47 -8.91 23.00
CA LEU A 454 -3.52 -8.23 21.71
C LEU A 454 -3.20 -9.24 20.60
N GLU A 455 -4.19 -9.58 19.78
CA GLU A 455 -4.02 -10.55 18.68
C GLU A 455 -3.53 -9.88 17.39
N ARG A 456 -4.04 -8.67 17.12
CA ARG A 456 -3.65 -7.90 15.93
C ARG A 456 -3.89 -6.42 16.14
N CYS A 457 -2.96 -5.61 15.66
CA CYS A 457 -3.09 -4.16 15.58
C CYS A 457 -2.67 -3.70 14.18
N GLY A 458 -3.36 -2.70 13.63
CA GLY A 458 -2.98 -2.05 12.37
C GLY A 458 -3.98 -2.29 11.24
N GLY A 459 -3.46 -2.30 10.01
CA GLY A 459 -4.26 -2.26 8.77
C GLY A 459 -4.50 -0.82 8.29
N PRO A 460 -5.03 -0.64 7.07
CA PRO A 460 -5.14 0.67 6.44
C PRO A 460 -6.33 1.50 6.94
N SER A 461 -7.32 0.84 7.55
CA SER A 461 -8.54 1.46 8.09
C SER A 461 -9.09 0.60 9.23
N ALA A 462 -9.66 1.25 10.24
CA ALA A 462 -10.25 0.57 11.40
C ALA A 462 -11.49 -0.27 11.05
N VAL A 463 -12.22 0.07 9.99
CA VAL A 463 -13.48 -0.60 9.62
C VAL A 463 -13.29 -1.85 8.75
N ALA A 464 -12.05 -2.17 8.34
CA ALA A 464 -11.77 -3.28 7.43
C ALA A 464 -12.34 -4.63 7.92
N LEU A 465 -12.20 -4.93 9.21
CA LEU A 465 -12.67 -6.18 9.79
C LEU A 465 -14.18 -6.17 10.15
N ALA A 466 -14.83 -5.01 10.14
CA ALA A 466 -16.24 -4.84 10.50
C ALA A 466 -17.17 -4.73 9.28
N GLY A 467 -16.66 -4.27 8.13
CA GLY A 467 -17.48 -3.90 6.98
C GLY A 467 -18.43 -4.99 6.49
N ARG A 468 -18.03 -6.27 6.49
CA ARG A 468 -18.91 -7.37 6.03
C ARG A 468 -20.19 -7.54 6.84
N PHE A 469 -20.19 -7.17 8.12
CA PHE A 469 -21.38 -7.29 8.97
C PHE A 469 -22.34 -6.11 8.81
N SER A 470 -21.90 -5.02 8.17
CA SER A 470 -22.76 -3.86 7.90
C SER A 470 -23.95 -4.19 6.99
N VAL A 471 -23.87 -5.27 6.20
CA VAL A 471 -24.99 -5.71 5.34
C VAL A 471 -26.20 -6.09 6.18
N CYS A 472 -25.97 -6.76 7.31
CA CYS A 472 -26.98 -7.39 8.15
C CYS A 472 -27.37 -6.59 9.41
N SER A 473 -26.54 -5.63 9.84
CA SER A 473 -26.73 -4.92 11.10
C SER A 473 -26.57 -3.41 10.94
N ASP A 474 -27.65 -2.67 11.20
CA ASP A 474 -27.66 -1.21 11.21
C ASP A 474 -26.74 -0.64 12.29
N ALA A 475 -26.62 -1.33 13.43
CA ALA A 475 -25.70 -0.94 14.50
C ALA A 475 -24.24 -1.01 14.04
N VAL A 476 -23.85 -2.09 13.35
CA VAL A 476 -22.49 -2.19 12.79
C VAL A 476 -22.28 -1.15 11.67
N TYR A 477 -23.29 -0.95 10.81
CA TYR A 477 -23.22 0.07 9.77
C TYR A 477 -23.01 1.48 10.35
N GLY A 478 -23.77 1.83 11.39
CA GLY A 478 -23.64 3.09 12.11
C GLY A 478 -22.24 3.29 12.69
N LEU A 479 -21.69 2.27 13.35
CA LEU A 479 -20.34 2.28 13.89
C LEU A 479 -19.28 2.48 12.80
N CYS A 480 -19.38 1.76 11.68
CA CYS A 480 -18.47 1.94 10.56
C CYS A 480 -18.58 3.35 9.94
N ARG A 481 -19.79 3.91 9.82
CA ARG A 481 -20.01 5.28 9.33
C ARG A 481 -19.46 6.34 10.27
N GLU A 482 -19.57 6.15 11.57
CA GLU A 482 -19.01 7.05 12.57
C GLU A 482 -17.48 7.12 12.42
N VAL A 483 -16.82 5.97 12.38
CA VAL A 483 -15.36 5.88 12.22
C VAL A 483 -14.89 6.49 10.90
N ALA A 484 -15.59 6.21 9.79
CA ALA A 484 -15.27 6.80 8.48
C ALA A 484 -15.41 8.33 8.49
N ARG A 485 -16.45 8.88 9.15
CA ARG A 485 -16.65 10.33 9.28
C ARG A 485 -15.56 10.99 10.12
N LEU A 486 -15.14 10.35 11.22
CA LEU A 486 -14.04 10.87 12.04
C LEU A 486 -12.73 10.93 11.24
N GLU A 487 -12.47 9.91 10.42
CA GLU A 487 -11.34 9.86 9.51
C GLU A 487 -11.41 10.96 8.42
N GLU A 488 -12.58 11.15 7.78
CA GLU A 488 -12.80 12.22 6.80
C GLU A 488 -12.64 13.62 7.42
N ALA A 489 -13.19 13.84 8.61
CA ALA A 489 -13.14 15.12 9.32
C ALA A 489 -11.71 15.50 9.75
N ALA A 490 -10.88 14.53 10.13
CA ALA A 490 -9.50 14.75 10.53
C ALA A 490 -8.58 15.14 9.36
N ASN A 491 -8.96 14.86 8.10
CA ASN A 491 -8.12 15.06 6.92
C ASN A 491 -8.78 16.00 5.89
N PRO A 492 -8.94 17.30 6.22
CA PRO A 492 -9.55 18.25 5.30
C PRO A 492 -8.72 18.41 4.02
N GLY A 493 -9.38 18.47 2.86
CA GLY A 493 -8.71 18.56 1.57
C GLY A 493 -8.29 17.22 0.96
N VAL A 494 -8.60 16.10 1.62
CA VAL A 494 -8.40 14.73 1.15
C VAL A 494 -9.76 14.06 0.96
N VAL A 495 -9.86 13.19 -0.04
CA VAL A 495 -11.06 12.41 -0.37
C VAL A 495 -10.78 10.94 -0.10
N PHE A 496 -11.53 10.33 0.80
CA PHE A 496 -11.53 8.88 0.97
C PHE A 496 -12.57 8.25 0.05
N ALA A 497 -12.19 7.20 -0.68
CA ALA A 497 -13.08 6.57 -1.66
C ALA A 497 -13.01 5.04 -1.59
N GLU A 498 -14.17 4.40 -1.52
CA GLU A 498 -14.25 2.94 -1.47
C GLU A 498 -14.00 2.27 -2.79
N VAL A 499 -13.12 1.28 -2.81
CA VAL A 499 -12.89 0.47 -4.01
C VAL A 499 -13.99 -0.59 -4.13
N ALA A 500 -14.72 -0.56 -5.24
CA ALA A 500 -15.74 -1.55 -5.59
C ALA A 500 -15.24 -2.39 -6.76
N GLN A 501 -14.95 -3.66 -6.49
CA GLN A 501 -14.37 -4.60 -7.46
C GLN A 501 -14.86 -6.01 -7.15
N LEU A 502 -15.44 -6.70 -8.13
CA LEU A 502 -15.81 -8.11 -8.02
C LEU A 502 -14.54 -8.98 -8.12
N SER A 503 -14.21 -9.70 -7.05
CA SER A 503 -13.01 -10.54 -6.94
C SER A 503 -13.28 -12.04 -7.20
N GLY A 504 -14.52 -12.50 -7.05
CA GLY A 504 -14.90 -13.89 -7.35
C GLY A 504 -16.06 -14.40 -6.49
N GLY A 505 -16.76 -15.42 -6.97
CA GLY A 505 -18.03 -15.88 -6.37
C GLY A 505 -17.92 -16.30 -4.90
N HIS A 506 -16.89 -17.05 -4.51
CA HIS A 506 -16.74 -17.45 -3.10
C HIS A 506 -16.23 -16.30 -2.22
N ILE A 507 -15.21 -15.59 -2.70
CA ILE A 507 -14.49 -14.54 -1.97
C ILE A 507 -15.41 -13.35 -1.67
N ASP A 508 -16.26 -12.98 -2.62
CA ASP A 508 -17.10 -11.80 -2.52
C ASP A 508 -18.24 -11.94 -1.49
N ASN A 509 -18.49 -13.15 -0.98
CA ASN A 509 -19.32 -13.33 0.21
C ASN A 509 -18.75 -12.59 1.44
N ILE A 510 -17.43 -12.45 1.51
CA ILE A 510 -16.73 -11.72 2.59
C ILE A 510 -16.48 -10.25 2.20
N ASN A 511 -16.43 -9.96 0.90
CA ASN A 511 -16.16 -8.62 0.37
C ASN A 511 -17.39 -7.69 0.36
N ARG A 512 -18.61 -8.25 0.27
CA ARG A 512 -19.87 -7.49 0.29
C ARG A 512 -20.04 -6.69 1.58
N ARG A 513 -20.57 -5.47 1.45
CA ARG A 513 -20.73 -4.50 2.56
C ARG A 513 -21.69 -3.37 2.15
N ARG A 514 -22.16 -2.58 3.10
CA ARG A 514 -22.79 -1.28 2.80
C ARG A 514 -21.71 -0.22 2.58
N GLN A 515 -22.00 0.79 1.76
CA GLN A 515 -21.09 1.91 1.52
C GLN A 515 -20.95 2.78 2.78
N VAL A 516 -19.72 2.87 3.30
CA VAL A 516 -19.35 3.60 4.50
C VAL A 516 -18.58 4.91 4.23
N TYR A 517 -17.92 5.08 3.09
CA TYR A 517 -17.32 6.37 2.67
C TYR A 517 -18.17 7.09 1.63
N ASP A 518 -17.99 8.40 1.51
CA ASP A 518 -18.86 9.22 0.66
C ASP A 518 -18.57 9.11 -0.85
N ARG A 519 -17.47 8.46 -1.26
CA ARG A 519 -17.18 8.23 -2.68
C ARG A 519 -16.80 6.78 -2.95
N VAL A 520 -16.94 6.39 -4.22
CA VAL A 520 -16.64 5.03 -4.70
C VAL A 520 -15.77 5.10 -5.94
N ILE A 521 -14.75 4.23 -6.01
CA ILE A 521 -13.94 3.92 -7.19
C ILE A 521 -14.42 2.57 -7.73
N PRO A 522 -15.30 2.53 -8.74
CA PRO A 522 -15.69 1.29 -9.40
C PRO A 522 -14.57 0.82 -10.33
N VAL A 523 -14.31 -0.49 -10.35
CA VAL A 523 -13.25 -1.08 -11.18
C VAL A 523 -13.83 -1.92 -12.32
N ASN A 524 -14.50 -3.02 -11.99
CA ASN A 524 -15.17 -3.93 -12.94
C ASN A 524 -16.65 -4.11 -12.59
N VAL A 525 -17.25 -3.09 -11.99
CA VAL A 525 -18.65 -3.08 -11.55
C VAL A 525 -19.36 -1.87 -12.10
N PHE A 526 -20.69 -1.95 -12.24
CA PHE A 526 -21.49 -0.81 -12.64
C PHE A 526 -21.23 0.39 -11.68
N PRO A 527 -20.96 1.61 -12.21
CA PRO A 527 -20.66 2.79 -11.40
C PRO A 527 -21.91 3.33 -10.69
N ARG A 528 -22.35 2.64 -9.64
CA ARG A 528 -23.47 3.08 -8.78
C ARG A 528 -22.98 4.16 -7.81
N ALA A 529 -23.59 5.35 -7.87
CA ALA A 529 -23.55 6.29 -6.75
C ALA A 529 -24.89 6.24 -6.03
N GLY A 530 -24.90 5.78 -4.78
CA GLY A 530 -26.05 5.93 -3.87
C GLY A 530 -26.24 7.40 -3.43
N GLY A 531 -26.28 8.34 -4.37
CA GLY A 531 -26.31 9.78 -4.13
C GLY A 531 -25.00 10.41 -3.63
N ARG A 532 -23.91 9.63 -3.51
CA ARG A 532 -22.60 10.07 -2.98
C ARG A 532 -21.50 9.66 -3.99
N GLY A 533 -20.85 10.65 -4.60
CA GLY A 533 -20.33 10.62 -5.98
C GLY A 533 -19.30 9.54 -6.36
N VAL A 534 -19.31 9.15 -7.65
CA VAL A 534 -18.37 8.21 -8.27
C VAL A 534 -17.07 8.90 -8.67
N LEU A 535 -15.93 8.24 -8.44
CA LEU A 535 -14.62 8.59 -9.01
C LEU A 535 -14.20 7.51 -9.99
N LEU A 536 -14.33 7.78 -11.29
CA LEU A 536 -13.91 6.82 -12.31
C LEU A 536 -12.38 6.69 -12.33
N PRO A 537 -11.82 5.48 -12.50
CA PRO A 537 -10.38 5.29 -12.67
C PRO A 537 -9.73 6.18 -13.75
N SER A 538 -10.49 6.55 -14.79
CA SER A 538 -10.06 7.45 -15.86
C SER A 538 -9.91 8.92 -15.44
N ASP A 539 -10.52 9.35 -14.33
CA ASP A 539 -10.34 10.69 -13.72
C ASP A 539 -9.13 10.76 -12.78
N LEU A 540 -8.54 9.60 -12.45
CA LEU A 540 -7.47 9.54 -11.45
C LEU A 540 -6.09 9.72 -12.08
N LEU A 541 -5.26 10.53 -11.42
CA LEU A 541 -3.88 10.82 -11.79
C LEU A 541 -2.94 10.30 -10.71
N LEU A 542 -1.79 9.77 -11.12
CA LEU A 542 -0.67 9.40 -10.26
C LEU A 542 0.45 10.44 -10.38
N SER A 543 1.09 10.73 -9.26
CA SER A 543 2.33 11.51 -9.19
C SER A 543 3.16 11.06 -8.00
N VAL A 544 4.46 11.37 -8.01
CA VAL A 544 5.34 11.05 -6.88
C VAL A 544 5.79 12.34 -6.18
N GLN A 545 5.54 12.42 -4.88
CA GLN A 545 5.96 13.54 -4.02
C GLN A 545 6.92 13.03 -2.94
N GLY A 546 8.21 13.38 -3.06
CA GLY A 546 9.24 12.76 -2.21
C GLY A 546 9.39 11.28 -2.56
N GLU A 547 9.09 10.40 -1.61
CA GLU A 547 9.03 8.94 -1.79
C GLU A 547 7.59 8.40 -1.87
N GLU A 548 6.57 9.26 -1.75
CA GLU A 548 5.17 8.83 -1.70
C GLU A 548 4.52 8.86 -3.08
N LEU A 549 3.86 7.77 -3.47
CA LEU A 549 2.96 7.74 -4.61
C LEU A 549 1.61 8.36 -4.21
N VAL A 550 1.22 9.44 -4.88
CA VAL A 550 0.01 10.20 -4.61
C VAL A 550 -1.00 10.02 -5.73
N LEU A 551 -2.24 9.72 -5.34
CA LEU A 551 -3.40 9.63 -6.21
C LEU A 551 -4.24 10.91 -6.11
N GLU A 552 -4.64 11.47 -7.24
CA GLU A 552 -5.38 12.73 -7.37
C GLU A 552 -6.60 12.54 -8.28
N SER A 553 -7.72 13.17 -7.97
CA SER A 553 -8.84 13.32 -8.92
C SER A 553 -8.63 14.57 -9.75
N ALA A 554 -8.60 14.43 -11.08
CA ALA A 554 -8.44 15.56 -11.99
C ALA A 554 -9.65 16.52 -11.89
N ALA A 555 -10.87 15.99 -11.77
CA ALA A 555 -12.09 16.78 -11.63
C ALA A 555 -12.16 17.57 -10.31
N LEU A 556 -11.71 16.98 -9.19
CA LEU A 556 -11.79 17.63 -7.87
C LEU A 556 -10.53 18.45 -7.54
N GLY A 557 -9.38 18.15 -8.14
CA GLY A 557 -8.09 18.71 -7.74
C GLY A 557 -7.68 18.33 -6.31
N MET A 558 -8.19 17.20 -5.81
CA MET A 558 -8.01 16.73 -4.43
C MET A 558 -7.25 15.41 -4.40
N ARG A 559 -6.50 15.20 -3.30
CA ARG A 559 -5.88 13.91 -3.01
C ARG A 559 -6.96 12.86 -2.79
N VAL A 560 -6.81 11.68 -3.39
CA VAL A 560 -7.70 10.54 -3.20
C VAL A 560 -6.97 9.45 -2.42
N VAL A 561 -7.56 8.96 -1.34
CA VAL A 561 -7.08 7.80 -0.58
C VAL A 561 -8.09 6.67 -0.76
N PRO A 562 -7.75 5.60 -1.48
CA PRO A 562 -8.63 4.45 -1.61
C PRO A 562 -8.88 3.79 -0.25
N ARG A 563 -10.03 3.14 -0.11
CA ARG A 563 -10.42 2.36 1.08
C ARG A 563 -11.10 1.06 0.66
N LEU A 564 -10.76 -0.03 1.34
CA LEU A 564 -11.36 -1.35 1.15
C LEU A 564 -11.83 -1.88 2.52
N PRO A 565 -13.06 -1.54 2.96
CA PRO A 565 -13.62 -1.98 4.25
C PRO A 565 -14.01 -3.46 4.28
N THR A 566 -13.06 -4.36 4.03
CA THR A 566 -13.23 -5.81 4.16
C THR A 566 -11.95 -6.48 4.67
N ALA A 567 -12.10 -7.70 5.20
CA ALA A 567 -11.01 -8.57 5.61
C ALA A 567 -10.36 -9.32 4.43
N TYR A 568 -10.76 -9.02 3.19
CA TYR A 568 -10.22 -9.69 2.00
C TYR A 568 -8.72 -9.39 1.81
N ASN A 569 -7.93 -10.45 1.64
CA ASN A 569 -6.53 -10.32 1.25
C ASN A 569 -6.42 -10.10 -0.26
N TYR A 570 -6.39 -8.83 -0.66
CA TYR A 570 -6.32 -8.40 -2.06
C TYR A 570 -5.04 -8.83 -2.79
N ARG A 571 -3.99 -9.30 -2.09
CA ARG A 571 -2.77 -9.81 -2.72
C ARG A 571 -2.99 -11.07 -3.55
N HIS A 572 -4.11 -11.77 -3.34
CA HIS A 572 -4.50 -12.93 -4.17
C HIS A 572 -5.26 -12.55 -5.44
N ASN A 573 -5.57 -11.26 -5.65
CA ASN A 573 -6.30 -10.79 -6.83
C ASN A 573 -5.31 -10.55 -7.98
N GLU A 574 -5.65 -11.02 -9.20
CA GLU A 574 -4.78 -10.91 -10.38
C GLU A 574 -4.81 -9.52 -11.07
N LEU A 575 -5.78 -8.66 -10.76
CA LEU A 575 -5.91 -7.33 -11.38
C LEU A 575 -4.97 -6.29 -10.74
N ALA A 576 -3.95 -5.86 -11.50
CA ALA A 576 -2.95 -4.88 -11.07
C ALA A 576 -3.55 -3.54 -10.59
N LEU A 577 -4.58 -3.03 -11.29
CA LEU A 577 -5.31 -1.82 -10.90
C LEU A 577 -5.92 -1.94 -9.49
N PHE A 578 -6.52 -3.08 -9.18
CA PHE A 578 -7.12 -3.31 -7.86
C PHE A 578 -6.03 -3.44 -6.79
N ARG A 579 -4.94 -4.18 -7.06
CA ARG A 579 -3.81 -4.30 -6.12
C ARG A 579 -3.18 -2.94 -5.79
N LEU A 580 -2.88 -2.12 -6.80
CA LEU A 580 -2.30 -0.79 -6.59
C LEU A 580 -3.22 0.11 -5.75
N LEU A 581 -4.52 0.18 -6.09
CA LEU A 581 -5.48 0.95 -5.29
C LEU A 581 -5.52 0.46 -3.84
N CYS A 582 -5.42 -0.86 -3.62
CA CYS A 582 -5.41 -1.43 -2.28
C CYS A 582 -4.10 -1.17 -1.52
N ASP A 583 -2.96 -1.11 -2.19
CA ASP A 583 -1.68 -0.76 -1.58
C ASP A 583 -1.60 0.74 -1.23
N LEU A 584 -2.23 1.61 -2.03
CA LEU A 584 -2.35 3.05 -1.77
C LEU A 584 -3.23 3.40 -0.56
N GLN A 585 -3.92 2.44 0.05
CA GLN A 585 -4.64 2.65 1.31
C GLN A 585 -3.69 2.82 2.51
N TYR A 586 -2.46 2.31 2.40
CA TYR A 586 -1.48 2.29 3.47
C TYR A 586 -0.63 3.56 3.48
N PRO A 587 -0.22 4.05 4.66
CA PRO A 587 0.75 5.14 4.75
C PRO A 587 2.10 4.69 4.19
N GLN A 588 2.81 5.61 3.55
CA GLN A 588 4.14 5.39 2.97
C GLN A 588 5.16 6.29 3.69
N PRO A 589 6.14 5.74 4.44
CA PRO A 589 6.44 4.31 4.62
C PRO A 589 5.49 3.60 5.61
N LEU A 590 5.34 2.28 5.41
CA LEU A 590 4.45 1.44 6.21
C LEU A 590 5.12 1.01 7.52
N GLY A 591 4.47 1.27 8.65
CA GLY A 591 4.86 0.68 9.94
C GLY A 591 4.19 -0.68 10.15
N ASP A 592 4.96 -1.71 10.51
CA ASP A 592 4.39 -2.96 11.04
C ASP A 592 4.05 -2.78 12.53
N LEU A 593 2.79 -3.00 12.89
CA LEU A 593 2.30 -2.99 14.27
C LEU A 593 2.06 -4.41 14.81
N ALA A 594 2.46 -5.44 14.06
CA ALA A 594 2.46 -6.81 14.54
C ALA A 594 3.84 -7.13 15.15
N LEU A 595 3.84 -7.52 16.43
CA LEU A 595 5.03 -8.09 17.05
C LEU A 595 4.98 -9.61 16.92
N ASP A 596 5.90 -10.17 16.13
CA ASP A 596 6.07 -11.61 16.01
C ASP A 596 7.55 -11.96 16.13
N LEU A 597 7.94 -12.57 17.25
CA LEU A 597 9.34 -12.93 17.49
C LEU A 597 9.88 -13.91 16.44
N GLU A 598 9.03 -14.68 15.76
CA GLU A 598 9.44 -15.54 14.64
C GLU A 598 9.97 -14.71 13.45
N ARG A 599 9.46 -13.49 13.24
CA ARG A 599 9.97 -12.58 12.20
C ARG A 599 11.30 -11.94 12.58
N PHE A 600 11.50 -11.65 13.87
CA PHE A 600 12.75 -11.08 14.38
C PHE A 600 13.87 -12.13 14.46
N PHE A 601 13.51 -13.36 14.85
CA PHE A 601 14.44 -14.46 15.12
C PHE A 601 13.92 -15.76 14.44
N PRO A 602 14.00 -15.85 13.11
CA PRO A 602 13.47 -17.00 12.38
C PRO A 602 14.23 -18.28 12.72
N GLY A 603 13.50 -19.39 12.87
CA GLY A 603 14.07 -20.73 13.03
C GLY A 603 14.29 -21.20 14.47
N GLU A 604 13.92 -20.40 15.47
CA GLU A 604 13.99 -20.80 16.87
C GLU A 604 12.92 -21.84 17.25
N ASP A 605 13.26 -22.66 18.24
CA ASP A 605 12.44 -23.74 18.80
C ASP A 605 11.39 -23.25 19.79
N PHE A 606 11.64 -22.08 20.39
CA PHE A 606 10.78 -21.44 21.38
C PHE A 606 10.84 -19.92 21.21
N TYR A 607 9.69 -19.29 21.37
CA TYR A 607 9.51 -17.86 21.36
C TYR A 607 8.82 -17.45 22.66
N PRO A 608 9.44 -16.63 23.53
CA PRO A 608 8.81 -16.23 24.78
C PRO A 608 7.64 -15.26 24.56
N ARG A 609 6.68 -15.26 25.48
CA ARG A 609 5.64 -14.23 25.54
C ARG A 609 6.27 -12.86 25.70
N VAL A 610 5.71 -11.83 25.06
CA VAL A 610 6.13 -10.43 25.26
C VAL A 610 4.99 -9.64 25.85
N GLU A 611 5.25 -8.95 26.96
CA GLU A 611 4.27 -8.18 27.73
C GLU A 611 4.71 -6.72 27.92
N TYR A 612 3.74 -5.81 27.88
CA TYR A 612 3.92 -4.41 28.26
C TYR A 612 2.67 -3.92 29.00
N ARG A 613 2.83 -3.38 30.22
CA ARG A 613 1.73 -2.78 31.01
C ARG A 613 0.50 -3.70 31.19
N GLY A 614 0.70 -5.01 31.32
CA GLY A 614 -0.38 -6.00 31.44
C GLY A 614 -1.11 -6.29 30.12
N VAL A 615 -0.51 -5.93 28.98
CA VAL A 615 -0.94 -6.31 27.63
C VAL A 615 0.07 -7.30 27.05
N VAL A 616 -0.41 -8.47 26.63
CA VAL A 616 0.38 -9.46 25.88
C VAL A 616 0.45 -8.99 24.42
N LEU A 617 1.63 -8.53 24.00
CA LEU A 617 1.90 -8.04 22.65
C LEU A 617 2.20 -9.19 21.67
N ALA A 618 2.80 -10.26 22.17
CA ALA A 618 3.06 -11.50 21.44
C ALA A 618 2.91 -12.69 22.40
N ALA A 619 2.11 -13.68 22.04
CA ALA A 619 1.98 -14.92 22.79
C ALA A 619 3.23 -15.80 22.60
N ALA A 620 3.58 -16.59 23.61
CA ALA A 620 4.64 -17.58 23.52
C ALA A 620 4.31 -18.65 22.47
N LYS A 621 5.33 -19.08 21.74
CA LYS A 621 5.21 -20.11 20.70
C LYS A 621 6.27 -21.19 20.87
N TRP A 622 5.92 -22.42 20.54
CA TRP A 622 6.82 -23.58 20.52
C TRP A 622 6.77 -24.21 19.14
N ARG A 623 7.94 -24.36 18.53
CA ARG A 623 8.10 -25.12 17.30
C ARG A 623 8.48 -26.55 17.66
N LEU A 624 7.65 -27.49 17.23
CA LEU A 624 7.89 -28.93 17.38
C LEU A 624 8.47 -29.46 16.07
N ALA A 625 9.68 -29.99 16.15
CA ALA A 625 10.36 -30.59 15.02
C ALA A 625 9.85 -32.01 14.73
N LYS A 626 10.14 -32.53 13.53
CA LYS A 626 9.71 -33.87 13.07
C LYS A 626 10.02 -34.97 14.10
N GLY A 627 11.25 -34.99 14.64
CA GLY A 627 11.67 -36.00 15.61
C GLY A 627 10.86 -35.96 16.91
N GLU A 628 10.52 -34.77 17.43
CA GLU A 628 9.68 -34.64 18.63
C GLU A 628 8.25 -35.12 18.36
N LEU A 629 7.70 -34.81 17.17
CA LEU A 629 6.39 -35.31 16.76
C LEU A 629 6.37 -36.83 16.61
N GLU A 630 7.43 -37.44 16.08
CA GLU A 630 7.59 -38.90 16.01
C GLU A 630 7.63 -39.54 17.40
N GLN A 631 8.36 -38.96 18.35
CA GLN A 631 8.39 -39.42 19.74
C GLN A 631 7.01 -39.37 20.40
N LEU A 632 6.27 -38.27 20.23
CA LEU A 632 4.90 -38.14 20.76
C LEU A 632 3.92 -39.13 20.11
N ARG A 633 4.13 -39.49 18.85
CA ARG A 633 3.28 -40.44 18.09
C ARG A 633 3.66 -41.91 18.27
N ALA A 634 4.85 -42.21 18.79
CA ALA A 634 5.37 -43.58 18.89
C ALA A 634 4.41 -44.51 19.63
N ALA A 635 4.24 -45.73 19.12
CA ALA A 635 3.37 -46.75 19.70
C ALA A 635 4.08 -47.48 20.87
N PRO A 636 3.37 -47.83 21.97
CA PRO A 636 2.01 -47.38 22.28
C PRO A 636 1.99 -45.87 22.60
N ARG A 637 0.93 -45.19 22.17
CA ARG A 637 0.74 -43.77 22.53
C ARG A 637 0.51 -43.67 24.04
N SER A 638 0.99 -42.59 24.65
CA SER A 638 0.93 -42.40 26.10
C SER A 638 0.72 -40.94 26.46
N LEU A 639 -0.30 -40.65 27.27
CA LEU A 639 -0.49 -39.33 27.86
C LEU A 639 0.66 -38.95 28.80
N GLY A 640 1.23 -39.92 29.53
CA GLY A 640 2.41 -39.70 30.36
C GLY A 640 3.59 -39.14 29.57
N ARG A 641 3.80 -39.60 28.33
CA ARG A 641 4.84 -39.06 27.43
C ARG A 641 4.56 -37.60 27.06
N LEU A 642 3.29 -37.25 26.83
CA LEU A 642 2.88 -35.87 26.55
C LEU A 642 3.04 -34.97 27.77
N HIS A 643 2.68 -35.43 28.97
CA HIS A 643 2.86 -34.66 30.21
C HIS A 643 4.34 -34.40 30.51
N LEU A 644 5.20 -35.42 30.38
CA LEU A 644 6.65 -35.24 30.50
C LEU A 644 7.21 -34.29 29.43
N PHE A 645 6.72 -34.38 28.19
CA PHE A 645 7.09 -33.44 27.15
C PHE A 645 6.70 -32.00 27.51
N ARG A 646 5.48 -31.82 28.03
CA ARG A 646 4.95 -30.52 28.47
C ARG A 646 5.83 -29.91 29.55
N GLU A 647 6.20 -30.68 30.57
CA GLU A 647 7.08 -30.24 31.65
C GLU A 647 8.48 -29.87 31.13
N ARG A 648 9.09 -30.72 30.30
CA ARG A 648 10.42 -30.45 29.73
C ARG A 648 10.48 -29.20 28.86
N ARG A 649 9.43 -28.92 28.08
CA ARG A 649 9.35 -27.78 27.16
C ARG A 649 8.67 -26.55 27.78
N GLY A 650 8.28 -26.61 29.07
CA GLY A 650 7.55 -25.53 29.74
C GLY A 650 6.25 -25.15 29.05
N LEU A 651 5.60 -26.10 28.38
CA LEU A 651 4.38 -25.85 27.63
C LEU A 651 3.19 -25.71 28.62
N PRO A 652 2.30 -24.72 28.49
CA PRO A 652 1.15 -24.58 29.38
C PRO A 652 0.13 -25.71 29.18
N ALA A 653 -0.80 -25.87 30.13
CA ALA A 653 -1.91 -26.81 29.98
C ALA A 653 -2.82 -26.41 28.81
N LEU A 654 -3.14 -25.11 28.69
CA LEU A 654 -3.99 -24.59 27.64
C LEU A 654 -3.15 -24.05 26.48
N VAL A 655 -3.30 -24.68 25.32
CA VAL A 655 -2.53 -24.36 24.10
C VAL A 655 -3.43 -24.22 22.89
N ALA A 656 -2.99 -23.44 21.91
CA ALA A 656 -3.61 -23.32 20.61
C ALA A 656 -2.68 -23.85 19.51
N THR A 657 -3.27 -24.36 18.44
CA THR A 657 -2.53 -24.83 17.27
C THR A 657 -3.08 -24.21 16.01
N GLY A 658 -2.20 -23.82 15.09
CA GLY A 658 -2.58 -23.02 13.92
C GLY A 658 -2.97 -21.58 14.30
N PHE A 659 -3.27 -20.78 13.29
CA PHE A 659 -3.62 -19.37 13.44
C PHE A 659 -4.89 -19.03 12.67
N GLY A 660 -5.60 -17.98 13.09
CA GLY A 660 -6.76 -17.44 12.37
C GLY A 660 -7.76 -18.53 11.99
N ASP A 661 -7.94 -18.75 10.68
CA ASP A 661 -8.88 -19.71 10.09
C ASP A 661 -8.68 -21.20 10.36
N ARG A 662 -7.62 -21.58 11.07
CA ARG A 662 -7.32 -22.98 11.39
C ARG A 662 -7.02 -23.23 12.87
N GLN A 663 -7.30 -22.26 13.74
CA GLN A 663 -7.03 -22.37 15.16
C GLN A 663 -7.86 -23.49 15.83
N LEU A 664 -7.19 -24.32 16.62
CA LEU A 664 -7.80 -25.28 17.56
C LEU A 664 -7.19 -25.07 18.94
N VAL A 665 -8.02 -25.10 19.99
CA VAL A 665 -7.60 -24.89 21.38
C VAL A 665 -7.71 -26.22 22.15
N PHE A 666 -6.71 -26.55 22.97
CA PHE A 666 -6.68 -27.80 23.73
C PHE A 666 -6.32 -27.52 25.18
N ASP A 667 -7.08 -28.10 26.10
CA ASP A 667 -6.68 -28.23 27.49
C ASP A 667 -5.98 -29.59 27.70
N LEU A 668 -4.65 -29.58 27.65
CA LEU A 668 -3.81 -30.76 27.82
C LEU A 668 -3.79 -31.29 29.27
N SER A 669 -4.53 -30.68 30.21
CA SER A 669 -4.78 -31.28 31.53
C SER A 669 -5.94 -32.28 31.52
N ARG A 670 -6.76 -32.29 30.46
CA ARG A 670 -7.89 -33.21 30.28
C ARG A 670 -7.50 -34.33 29.32
N ASP A 671 -7.62 -35.57 29.77
CA ASP A 671 -7.20 -36.76 29.01
C ASP A 671 -7.82 -36.84 27.61
N GLU A 672 -9.12 -36.57 27.49
CA GLU A 672 -9.83 -36.60 26.20
C GLU A 672 -9.28 -35.59 25.19
N GLU A 673 -8.94 -34.38 25.65
CA GLU A 673 -8.39 -33.31 24.81
C GLU A 673 -6.91 -33.55 24.50
N ALA A 674 -6.15 -34.08 25.46
CA ALA A 674 -4.77 -34.51 25.26
C ALA A 674 -4.68 -35.62 24.20
N TRP A 675 -5.61 -36.57 24.21
CA TRP A 675 -5.74 -37.57 23.15
C TRP A 675 -6.09 -36.95 21.80
N PHE A 676 -7.07 -36.04 21.77
CA PHE A 676 -7.44 -35.32 20.55
C PHE A 676 -6.26 -34.50 19.97
N PHE A 677 -5.44 -33.89 20.83
CA PHE A 677 -4.20 -33.22 20.42
C PHE A 677 -3.22 -34.20 19.76
N LEU A 678 -2.97 -35.37 20.37
CA LEU A 678 -2.10 -36.40 19.78
C LEU A 678 -2.62 -36.92 18.43
N GLU A 679 -3.94 -37.05 18.27
CA GLU A 679 -4.58 -37.40 16.98
C GLU A 679 -4.29 -36.34 15.90
N GLN A 680 -4.18 -35.05 16.26
CA GLN A 680 -3.85 -33.97 15.31
C GLN A 680 -2.38 -33.98 14.85
N LEU A 681 -1.50 -34.74 15.49
CA LEU A 681 -0.09 -34.81 15.10
C LEU A 681 0.14 -35.76 13.90
N ALA A 682 -0.83 -36.62 13.58
CA ALA A 682 -0.70 -37.61 12.51
C ALA A 682 -0.41 -36.94 11.15
N GLY A 683 0.60 -37.44 10.43
CA GLY A 683 0.98 -36.96 9.09
C GLY A 683 1.71 -35.62 9.05
N LYS A 684 1.91 -34.93 10.18
CA LYS A 684 2.65 -33.66 10.23
C LYS A 684 4.16 -33.88 10.35
N GLU A 685 4.93 -33.02 9.69
CA GLU A 685 6.40 -32.98 9.77
C GLU A 685 6.94 -31.89 10.70
N GLY A 686 6.09 -30.93 11.06
CA GLY A 686 6.39 -29.88 12.03
C GLY A 686 5.11 -29.22 12.50
N MET A 687 5.13 -28.61 13.69
CA MET A 687 3.95 -27.97 14.24
C MET A 687 4.32 -26.78 15.13
N LEU A 688 3.65 -25.65 14.91
CA LEU A 688 3.73 -24.48 15.79
C LEU A 688 2.57 -24.54 16.77
N ILE A 689 2.90 -24.41 18.06
CA ILE A 689 1.96 -24.35 19.17
C ILE A 689 2.08 -22.98 19.80
N GLU A 690 0.96 -22.34 20.11
CA GLU A 690 0.90 -21.05 20.79
C GLU A 690 0.26 -21.23 22.17
N GLU A 691 0.66 -20.45 23.16
CA GLU A 691 -0.06 -20.43 24.44
C GLU A 691 -1.43 -19.75 24.30
N VAL A 692 -2.34 -20.04 25.23
CA VAL A 692 -3.54 -19.24 25.46
C VAL A 692 -3.34 -18.42 26.75
N PRO A 693 -3.13 -17.09 26.68
CA PRO A 693 -2.85 -16.26 27.84
C PRO A 693 -3.96 -16.30 28.91
N GLY A 694 -3.58 -16.15 30.19
CA GLY A 694 -4.51 -16.07 31.32
C GLY A 694 -4.95 -17.40 31.92
N GLY A 695 -4.60 -18.54 31.33
CA GLY A 695 -4.88 -19.87 31.92
C GLY A 695 -6.34 -20.33 31.82
N ARG A 696 -7.23 -19.51 31.25
CA ARG A 696 -8.57 -19.90 30.82
C ARG A 696 -8.82 -19.47 29.38
N PRO A 697 -9.69 -20.18 28.63
CA PRO A 697 -10.01 -19.81 27.27
C PRO A 697 -10.77 -18.47 27.22
N ALA A 698 -10.06 -17.40 26.86
CA ALA A 698 -10.67 -16.11 26.53
C ALA A 698 -11.33 -16.21 25.14
N VAL A 699 -12.64 -16.39 25.09
CA VAL A 699 -13.37 -16.63 23.83
C VAL A 699 -14.05 -15.40 23.25
N ALA A 700 -14.28 -14.37 24.07
CA ALA A 700 -14.77 -13.08 23.61
C ALA A 700 -13.62 -12.28 22.96
N GLN A 701 -13.77 -11.98 21.68
CA GLN A 701 -12.81 -11.18 20.91
C GLN A 701 -13.42 -9.83 20.57
N TYR A 702 -12.73 -8.75 20.94
CA TYR A 702 -13.16 -7.39 20.71
C TYR A 702 -12.34 -6.77 19.59
N LEU A 703 -13.01 -6.02 18.71
CA LEU A 703 -12.41 -5.14 17.74
C LEU A 703 -12.69 -3.69 18.16
N GLY A 704 -11.65 -3.01 18.61
CA GLY A 704 -11.64 -1.57 18.84
C GLY A 704 -11.24 -0.80 17.60
N PHE A 705 -11.80 0.40 17.46
CA PHE A 705 -11.56 1.30 16.33
C PHE A 705 -10.74 2.49 16.84
N LEU A 706 -9.46 2.52 16.48
CA LEU A 706 -8.58 3.61 16.84
C LEU A 706 -8.57 4.65 15.71
N VAL A 707 -8.81 5.92 16.03
CA VAL A 707 -8.91 7.01 15.06
C VAL A 707 -8.02 8.17 15.47
N ARG A 708 -7.40 8.82 14.49
CA ARG A 708 -6.64 10.06 14.68
C ARG A 708 -7.57 11.28 14.61
N ARG A 709 -7.35 12.25 15.49
CA ARG A 709 -8.05 13.55 15.50
C ARG A 709 -7.35 14.62 14.67
N ASP A 710 -6.11 14.38 14.26
CA ASP A 710 -5.32 15.25 13.40
C ASP A 710 -5.13 14.65 12.00
N ALA A 711 -4.69 15.48 11.06
CA ALA A 711 -4.48 15.05 9.69
C ALA A 711 -3.32 14.04 9.61
N ALA A 712 -3.64 12.81 9.27
CA ALA A 712 -2.67 11.75 8.97
C ALA A 712 -2.17 11.84 7.52
N VAL A 713 -3.00 12.41 6.64
CA VAL A 713 -2.76 12.54 5.21
C VAL A 713 -2.84 14.01 4.83
N LEU A 714 -1.77 14.52 4.22
CA LEU A 714 -1.72 15.93 3.79
C LEU A 714 -2.42 16.13 2.44
N PRO A 715 -3.14 17.26 2.27
CA PRO A 715 -3.74 17.62 0.99
C PRO A 715 -2.68 17.95 -0.06
N LEU A 716 -3.08 17.93 -1.33
CA LEU A 716 -2.18 18.29 -2.43
C LEU A 716 -1.78 19.77 -2.36
N PRO A 717 -0.49 20.09 -2.59
CA PRO A 717 -0.10 21.48 -2.82
C PRO A 717 -0.70 21.97 -4.14
N ARG A 718 -1.21 23.21 -4.17
CA ARG A 718 -1.67 23.84 -5.42
C ARG A 718 -0.49 24.00 -6.37
N VAL A 719 -0.51 23.28 -7.48
CA VAL A 719 0.46 23.44 -8.57
C VAL A 719 -0.19 24.30 -9.68
N PRO A 720 0.45 25.39 -10.12
CA PRO A 720 -0.05 26.17 -11.26
C PRO A 720 -0.16 25.30 -12.51
N ALA A 721 -1.25 25.46 -13.28
CA ALA A 721 -1.41 24.78 -14.56
C ALA A 721 -0.27 25.14 -15.52
N VAL A 722 0.14 24.18 -16.36
CA VAL A 722 1.09 24.41 -17.44
C VAL A 722 0.43 25.37 -18.45
N PRO A 723 1.01 26.54 -18.75
CA PRO A 723 0.46 27.46 -19.72
C PRO A 723 0.33 26.81 -21.11
N ALA A 724 -0.76 27.12 -21.82
CA ALA A 724 -0.94 26.68 -23.20
C ALA A 724 0.22 27.17 -24.07
N GLY A 725 0.79 26.26 -24.89
CA GLY A 725 1.92 26.55 -25.78
C GLY A 725 3.30 26.12 -25.26
N VAL A 726 3.43 25.67 -24.00
CA VAL A 726 4.70 25.11 -23.50
C VAL A 726 4.83 23.64 -23.91
N GLN A 727 5.67 23.36 -24.91
CA GLN A 727 5.96 22.00 -25.34
C GLN A 727 6.89 21.28 -24.35
N ARG A 728 6.46 20.10 -23.87
CA ARG A 728 7.21 19.23 -22.95
C ARG A 728 8.21 18.32 -23.66
N ARG A 729 7.75 17.62 -24.70
CA ARG A 729 8.53 16.58 -25.40
C ARG A 729 8.97 17.04 -26.78
N PHE A 730 10.24 16.87 -27.08
CA PHE A 730 10.86 17.15 -28.38
C PHE A 730 11.47 15.87 -28.95
N LEU A 731 10.88 15.38 -30.05
CA LEU A 731 11.36 14.18 -30.75
C LEU A 731 12.63 14.51 -31.59
N PRO A 732 13.47 13.52 -31.90
CA PRO A 732 14.55 13.70 -32.86
C PRO A 732 14.05 14.27 -34.19
N GLY A 733 14.74 15.29 -34.71
CA GLY A 733 14.33 16.02 -35.92
C GLY A 733 13.39 17.21 -35.67
N SER A 734 13.10 17.54 -34.40
CA SER A 734 12.46 18.80 -34.02
C SER A 734 13.48 19.92 -33.78
N GLU A 735 13.06 21.03 -33.16
CA GLU A 735 13.93 22.17 -32.81
C GLU A 735 15.00 21.84 -31.76
N TRP A 736 14.95 20.64 -31.16
CA TRP A 736 15.98 20.10 -30.28
C TRP A 736 16.59 18.81 -30.84
N LEU A 737 17.92 18.78 -30.93
CA LEU A 737 18.71 17.58 -31.14
C LEU A 737 19.31 17.14 -29.81
N PHE A 738 18.83 16.00 -29.28
CA PHE A 738 19.33 15.40 -28.05
C PHE A 738 20.12 14.12 -28.36
N VAL A 739 21.39 14.10 -27.94
CA VAL A 739 22.34 13.02 -28.18
C VAL A 739 22.96 12.53 -26.88
N LYS A 740 23.00 11.21 -26.68
CA LYS A 740 23.75 10.53 -25.62
C LYS A 740 25.09 10.06 -26.15
N LEU A 741 26.17 10.45 -25.49
CA LEU A 741 27.55 10.07 -25.80
C LEU A 741 28.06 9.12 -24.71
N PHE A 742 27.95 7.80 -24.93
CA PHE A 742 28.35 6.79 -23.95
C PHE A 742 29.86 6.66 -23.86
N CYS A 743 30.41 6.86 -22.66
CA CYS A 743 31.84 6.88 -22.39
C CYS A 743 32.12 6.48 -20.94
N THR A 744 33.39 6.46 -20.51
CA THR A 744 33.72 6.30 -19.10
C THR A 744 33.84 7.68 -18.41
N PRO A 745 33.67 7.77 -17.07
CA PRO A 745 33.83 9.03 -16.35
C PRO A 745 35.15 9.75 -16.61
N ARG A 746 36.24 8.99 -16.82
CA ARG A 746 37.56 9.53 -17.14
C ARG A 746 37.58 10.25 -18.51
N VAL A 747 36.99 9.64 -19.52
CA VAL A 747 36.99 10.11 -20.92
C VAL A 747 36.06 11.31 -21.10
N ALA A 748 35.05 11.47 -20.25
CA ALA A 748 34.03 12.50 -20.37
C ALA A 748 34.60 13.94 -20.37
N ASP A 749 35.60 14.24 -19.54
CA ASP A 749 36.22 15.58 -19.52
C ASP A 749 36.99 15.85 -20.81
N GLU A 750 37.73 14.85 -21.29
CA GLU A 750 38.49 14.95 -22.54
C GLU A 750 37.55 15.09 -23.75
N LEU A 751 36.41 14.39 -23.73
CA LEU A 751 35.39 14.49 -24.76
C LEU A 751 34.73 15.88 -24.75
N LEU A 752 34.40 16.40 -23.57
CA LEU A 752 33.80 17.73 -23.42
C LEU A 752 34.75 18.83 -23.88
N ALA A 753 36.02 18.79 -23.45
CA ALA A 753 37.01 19.80 -23.79
C ALA A 753 37.53 19.68 -25.23
N GLY A 754 37.80 18.46 -25.70
CA GLY A 754 38.45 18.19 -26.99
C GLY A 754 37.50 18.05 -28.18
N VAL A 755 36.24 17.66 -27.96
CA VAL A 755 35.27 17.41 -29.04
C VAL A 755 34.06 18.33 -28.94
N VAL A 756 33.35 18.32 -27.80
CA VAL A 756 32.09 19.07 -27.66
C VAL A 756 32.34 20.57 -27.71
N ALA A 757 33.26 21.11 -26.91
CA ALA A 757 33.51 22.55 -26.86
C ALA A 757 33.90 23.15 -28.23
N PRO A 758 34.85 22.55 -28.99
CA PRO A 758 35.17 23.03 -30.33
C PRO A 758 34.00 22.85 -31.32
N PHE A 759 33.27 21.75 -31.25
CA PHE A 759 32.12 21.48 -32.11
C PHE A 759 31.02 22.54 -31.94
N ILE A 760 30.69 22.90 -30.70
CA ILE A 760 29.73 23.98 -30.42
C ILE A 760 30.22 25.31 -30.99
N ARG A 761 31.52 25.64 -30.79
CA ARG A 761 32.11 26.90 -31.25
C ARG A 761 32.02 27.08 -32.76
N GLU A 762 32.34 26.03 -33.51
CA GLU A 762 32.31 26.04 -34.98
C GLU A 762 30.90 26.13 -35.55
N ASN A 763 29.90 25.64 -34.81
CA ASN A 763 28.50 25.57 -35.26
C ASN A 763 27.59 26.61 -34.58
N ARG A 764 28.14 27.68 -33.99
CA ARG A 764 27.38 28.74 -33.31
C ARG A 764 26.36 29.45 -34.20
N GLY A 765 26.56 29.47 -35.52
CA GLY A 765 25.59 30.03 -36.48
C GLY A 765 24.30 29.21 -36.60
N VAL A 766 24.35 27.91 -36.26
CA VAL A 766 23.20 26.99 -36.30
C VAL A 766 22.64 26.74 -34.90
N ILE A 767 23.51 26.59 -33.92
CA ILE A 767 23.16 26.26 -32.54
C ILE A 767 22.76 27.53 -31.78
N ARG A 768 21.44 27.73 -31.61
CA ARG A 768 20.87 28.85 -30.85
C ARG A 768 21.08 28.70 -29.35
N ARG A 769 20.99 27.47 -28.84
CA ARG A 769 21.21 27.14 -27.43
C ARG A 769 21.74 25.73 -27.31
N TRP A 770 22.52 25.46 -26.27
CA TRP A 770 22.97 24.13 -25.97
C TRP A 770 23.33 23.99 -24.49
N PHE A 771 23.31 22.77 -24.00
CA PHE A 771 23.86 22.43 -22.70
C PHE A 771 24.13 20.93 -22.63
N PHE A 772 24.89 20.50 -21.61
CA PHE A 772 25.13 19.08 -21.37
C PHE A 772 24.86 18.72 -19.91
N ILE A 773 24.60 17.44 -19.65
CA ILE A 773 24.52 16.86 -18.29
C ILE A 773 25.23 15.50 -18.28
N ARG A 774 25.69 15.06 -17.11
CA ARG A 774 26.36 13.75 -16.93
C ARG A 774 25.39 12.76 -16.30
N TYR A 775 25.37 11.54 -16.82
CA TYR A 775 24.46 10.49 -16.37
C TYR A 775 25.17 9.13 -16.29
N ALA A 776 24.75 8.27 -15.37
CA ALA A 776 25.34 6.93 -15.16
C ALA A 776 24.41 5.77 -15.55
N GLU A 777 23.10 6.04 -15.66
CA GLU A 777 22.08 5.02 -15.89
C GLU A 777 22.16 4.40 -17.30
N GLY A 778 22.08 3.07 -17.39
CA GLY A 778 22.24 2.33 -18.64
C GLY A 778 23.68 2.36 -19.18
N GLY A 779 24.64 2.81 -18.35
CA GLY A 779 26.02 3.07 -18.72
C GLY A 779 26.33 4.56 -18.68
N TYR A 780 27.55 4.92 -18.24
CA TYR A 780 27.94 6.31 -18.11
C TYR A 780 27.94 7.03 -19.46
N HIS A 781 27.33 8.22 -19.53
CA HIS A 781 27.19 9.00 -20.75
C HIS A 781 27.04 10.50 -20.49
N ILE A 782 27.37 11.29 -21.51
CA ILE A 782 27.04 12.72 -21.58
C ILE A 782 25.75 12.87 -22.39
N ARG A 783 24.79 13.60 -21.84
CA ARG A 783 23.57 14.00 -22.53
C ARG A 783 23.79 15.41 -23.08
N LEU A 784 23.99 15.53 -24.39
CA LEU A 784 24.20 16.80 -25.08
C LEU A 784 22.91 17.21 -25.79
N ARG A 785 22.41 18.42 -25.50
CA ARG A 785 21.17 18.96 -26.08
C ARG A 785 21.50 20.22 -26.86
N LEU A 786 21.11 20.27 -28.12
CA LEU A 786 21.33 21.39 -29.04
C LEU A 786 19.98 21.89 -29.55
N MET A 787 19.78 23.20 -29.56
CA MET A 787 18.58 23.85 -30.06
C MET A 787 18.90 24.69 -31.30
N GLY A 788 18.02 24.68 -32.29
CA GLY A 788 18.25 25.33 -33.57
C GLY A 788 17.12 25.07 -34.55
N GLU A 789 17.34 25.43 -35.81
CA GLU A 789 16.42 25.11 -36.89
C GLU A 789 16.52 23.59 -37.22
N PRO A 790 15.39 22.86 -37.33
CA PRO A 790 15.39 21.39 -37.49
C PRO A 790 16.27 20.84 -38.61
N ALA A 791 16.18 21.39 -39.83
CA ALA A 791 16.94 20.89 -40.97
C ALA A 791 18.46 21.11 -40.79
N ALA A 792 18.85 22.27 -40.27
CA ALA A 792 20.23 22.60 -39.96
C ALA A 792 20.79 21.76 -38.80
N LEU A 793 19.99 21.49 -37.76
CA LEU A 793 20.38 20.59 -36.67
C LEU A 793 20.59 19.15 -37.15
N ALA A 794 19.74 18.65 -38.06
CA ALA A 794 19.90 17.30 -38.60
C ALA A 794 21.26 17.11 -39.29
N ALA A 795 21.75 18.14 -39.98
CA ALA A 795 23.07 18.14 -40.62
C ALA A 795 24.25 18.11 -39.63
N LEU A 796 24.03 18.49 -38.36
CA LEU A 796 25.07 18.47 -37.32
C LEU A 796 25.43 17.07 -36.83
N LEU A 797 24.50 16.10 -36.93
CA LEU A 797 24.74 14.76 -36.40
C LEU A 797 25.85 14.00 -37.18
N PRO A 798 25.86 13.96 -38.52
CA PRO A 798 27.00 13.44 -39.28
C PRO A 798 28.32 14.17 -38.99
N ALA A 799 28.28 15.49 -38.81
CA ALA A 799 29.46 16.30 -38.51
C ALA A 799 30.05 15.93 -37.13
N LEU A 800 29.19 15.75 -36.12
CA LEU A 800 29.59 15.28 -34.79
C LEU A 800 30.20 13.89 -34.86
N HIS A 801 29.58 12.95 -35.57
CA HIS A 801 30.14 11.61 -35.80
C HIS A 801 31.51 11.65 -36.48
N GLY A 802 31.66 12.48 -37.52
CA GLY A 802 32.93 12.67 -38.21
C GLY A 802 34.04 13.16 -37.27
N ARG A 803 33.73 14.11 -36.38
CA ARG A 803 34.68 14.61 -35.38
C ARG A 803 35.04 13.56 -34.34
N LEU A 804 34.05 12.83 -33.83
CA LEU A 804 34.26 11.74 -32.86
C LEU A 804 35.19 10.66 -33.42
N ARG A 805 35.06 10.31 -34.71
CA ARG A 805 35.93 9.32 -35.38
C ARG A 805 37.37 9.79 -35.53
N ARG A 806 37.59 11.08 -35.80
CA ARG A 806 38.93 11.67 -35.99
C ARG A 806 39.64 12.01 -34.68
N TRP A 807 38.88 12.15 -33.58
CA TRP A 807 39.45 12.42 -32.26
C TRP A 807 40.23 11.20 -31.76
N ALA A 808 41.41 11.41 -31.17
CA ALA A 808 42.30 10.33 -30.71
C ALA A 808 41.62 9.38 -29.71
N GLY A 809 40.70 9.88 -28.88
CA GLY A 809 39.88 9.09 -27.97
C GLY A 809 38.62 8.49 -28.60
N GLY A 810 38.43 8.57 -29.92
CA GLY A 810 37.18 8.21 -30.60
C GLY A 810 36.71 6.77 -30.35
N ARG A 811 37.64 5.82 -30.21
CA ARG A 811 37.34 4.42 -29.84
C ARG A 811 36.88 4.24 -28.38
N MET A 812 37.04 5.26 -27.54
CA MET A 812 36.61 5.26 -26.14
C MET A 812 35.15 5.70 -25.97
N VAL A 813 34.52 6.20 -27.05
CA VAL A 813 33.07 6.44 -27.10
C VAL A 813 32.41 5.13 -27.53
N LYS A 814 31.69 4.50 -26.61
CA LYS A 814 31.08 3.18 -26.82
C LYS A 814 29.91 3.23 -27.79
N ALA A 815 29.08 4.27 -27.69
CA ALA A 815 27.89 4.45 -28.50
C ALA A 815 27.48 5.92 -28.55
N VAL A 816 26.82 6.29 -29.64
CA VAL A 816 26.14 7.58 -29.81
C VAL A 816 24.68 7.27 -30.12
N GLN A 817 23.75 7.85 -29.35
CA GLN A 817 22.31 7.57 -29.47
C GLN A 817 21.53 8.89 -29.51
N GLY A 818 20.65 9.05 -30.50
CA GLY A 818 19.63 10.11 -30.49
C GLY A 818 18.45 9.73 -29.59
N ASP A 819 17.87 10.70 -28.89
CA ASP A 819 16.77 10.45 -27.95
C ASP A 819 15.80 11.65 -27.86
N VAL A 820 14.68 11.46 -27.15
CA VAL A 820 13.65 12.47 -26.91
C VAL A 820 14.06 13.40 -25.76
N TYR A 821 13.99 14.71 -25.98
CA TYR A 821 14.17 15.67 -24.89
C TYR A 821 12.82 15.93 -24.21
N ASP A 822 12.69 15.46 -22.96
CA ASP A 822 11.55 15.72 -22.07
C ASP A 822 11.94 16.79 -21.05
N ARG A 823 11.16 17.89 -20.98
CA ARG A 823 11.42 19.04 -20.09
C ARG A 823 10.86 18.80 -18.68
N GLU A 824 11.67 19.11 -17.67
CA GLU A 824 11.32 19.04 -16.23
C GLU A 824 10.47 20.25 -15.78
N LEU A 825 9.26 20.39 -16.33
CA LEU A 825 8.39 21.56 -16.13
C LEU A 825 7.96 21.76 -14.67
N GLU A 826 7.78 20.68 -13.91
CA GLU A 826 7.39 20.72 -12.50
C GLU A 826 8.51 21.31 -11.62
N ARG A 827 9.76 21.03 -11.98
CA ARG A 827 10.96 21.44 -11.26
C ARG A 827 11.29 22.92 -11.50
N TYR A 828 11.35 23.31 -12.76
CA TYR A 828 11.77 24.67 -13.16
C TYR A 828 10.61 25.61 -13.51
N GLY A 829 9.38 25.12 -13.50
CA GLY A 829 8.18 25.88 -13.84
C GLY A 829 7.96 26.00 -15.34
N ALA A 830 6.74 25.70 -15.79
CA ALA A 830 6.42 25.72 -17.21
C ALA A 830 6.62 27.10 -17.87
N GLY A 831 6.29 28.19 -17.17
CA GLY A 831 6.49 29.55 -17.69
C GLY A 831 7.96 30.02 -17.67
N GLN A 832 8.82 29.37 -16.88
CA GLN A 832 10.21 29.78 -16.66
C GLN A 832 11.23 28.80 -17.26
N ILE A 833 10.79 27.69 -17.87
CA ILE A 833 11.69 26.64 -18.38
C ILE A 833 12.72 27.17 -19.37
N GLY A 834 12.36 28.16 -20.19
CA GLY A 834 13.28 28.83 -21.10
C GLY A 834 14.40 29.60 -20.37
N LEU A 835 14.13 30.17 -19.19
CA LEU A 835 15.15 30.83 -18.37
C LEU A 835 16.06 29.80 -17.67
N ALA A 836 15.49 28.67 -17.23
CA ALA A 836 16.27 27.56 -16.69
C ALA A 836 17.24 26.97 -17.73
N GLU A 837 16.78 26.78 -18.97
CA GLU A 837 17.65 26.35 -20.07
C GLU A 837 18.78 27.36 -20.37
N ALA A 838 18.57 28.65 -20.10
CA ALA A 838 19.60 29.67 -20.24
C ALA A 838 20.66 29.54 -19.13
N CYS A 839 20.22 29.27 -17.90
CA CYS A 839 21.13 28.94 -16.79
C CYS A 839 21.96 27.70 -17.13
N PHE A 840 21.34 26.65 -17.67
CA PHE A 840 22.05 25.42 -18.05
C PHE A 840 23.13 25.64 -19.12
N GLU A 841 22.85 26.49 -20.11
CA GLU A 841 23.87 26.88 -21.09
C GLU A 841 25.01 27.65 -20.41
N ALA A 842 24.69 28.65 -19.59
CA ALA A 842 25.69 29.48 -18.91
C ALA A 842 26.60 28.64 -18.01
N GLU A 843 26.02 27.72 -17.22
CA GLU A 843 26.76 26.76 -16.40
C GLU A 843 27.62 25.82 -17.25
N SER A 844 27.09 25.31 -18.36
CA SER A 844 27.84 24.44 -19.29
C SER A 844 29.06 25.16 -19.87
N VAL A 845 28.91 26.44 -20.23
CA VAL A 845 30.02 27.29 -20.69
C VAL A 845 31.07 27.47 -19.61
N TRP A 846 30.65 27.85 -18.39
CA TRP A 846 31.57 28.03 -17.27
C TRP A 846 32.33 26.74 -16.93
N VAL A 847 31.67 25.58 -16.93
CA VAL A 847 32.31 24.27 -16.68
C VAL A 847 33.34 23.95 -17.75
N LEU A 848 33.04 24.18 -19.03
CA LEU A 848 34.01 23.94 -20.10
C LEU A 848 35.26 24.83 -19.96
N GLU A 849 35.11 26.08 -19.52
CA GLU A 849 36.25 26.95 -19.21
C GLU A 849 37.10 26.39 -18.05
N GLN A 850 36.46 25.87 -17.00
CA GLN A 850 37.19 25.24 -15.88
C GLN A 850 37.93 23.98 -16.34
N LEU A 851 37.31 23.16 -17.21
CA LEU A 851 37.93 21.95 -17.74
C LEU A 851 39.12 22.27 -18.65
N ALA A 852 39.02 23.31 -19.48
CA ALA A 852 40.12 23.75 -20.34
C ALA A 852 41.32 24.29 -19.54
N GLY A 853 41.08 24.89 -18.36
CA GLY A 853 42.13 25.37 -17.46
C GLY A 853 42.84 24.29 -16.64
N ARG A 854 42.34 23.05 -16.63
CA ARG A 854 42.97 21.92 -15.92
C ARG A 854 44.22 21.44 -16.66
N GLY A 855 45.35 22.11 -16.43
CA GLY A 855 46.66 21.75 -16.99
C GLY A 855 47.59 22.92 -17.27
N SER A 856 47.06 24.16 -17.32
CA SER A 856 47.80 25.38 -17.64
C SER A 856 48.12 26.28 -16.44
N GLY A 857 48.07 25.73 -15.21
CA GLY A 857 48.27 26.53 -13.99
C GLY A 857 47.13 27.54 -13.78
N ALA A 858 45.87 27.07 -13.82
CA ALA A 858 44.70 27.92 -13.62
C ALA A 858 44.85 28.83 -12.38
N ALA A 859 44.55 30.13 -12.54
CA ALA A 859 44.71 31.13 -11.49
C ALA A 859 43.87 30.83 -10.22
N VAL A 860 42.83 29.99 -10.32
CA VAL A 860 42.01 29.54 -9.20
C VAL A 860 41.74 28.03 -9.34
N PRO A 861 42.04 27.21 -8.31
CA PRO A 861 41.67 25.79 -8.26
C PRO A 861 40.17 25.58 -8.46
N VAL A 862 39.80 24.52 -9.19
CA VAL A 862 38.40 24.27 -9.58
C VAL A 862 37.47 24.06 -8.38
N GLU A 863 37.98 23.51 -7.28
CA GLU A 863 37.27 23.33 -6.02
C GLU A 863 36.94 24.66 -5.37
N LEU A 864 37.82 25.66 -5.47
CA LEU A 864 37.55 27.01 -4.97
C LEU A 864 36.64 27.79 -5.93
N ALA A 865 36.81 27.58 -7.24
CA ALA A 865 35.97 28.20 -8.26
C ALA A 865 34.49 27.78 -8.12
N VAL A 866 34.21 26.50 -7.86
CA VAL A 866 32.83 26.04 -7.64
C VAL A 866 32.24 26.57 -6.33
N LEU A 867 33.02 26.61 -5.25
CA LEU A 867 32.59 27.21 -3.98
C LEU A 867 32.23 28.69 -4.17
N ALA A 868 33.08 29.45 -4.89
CA ALA A 868 32.83 30.86 -5.18
C ALA A 868 31.62 31.09 -6.07
N LEU A 869 31.43 30.28 -7.12
CA LEU A 869 30.27 30.41 -7.98
C LEU A 869 28.96 30.05 -7.25
N VAL A 870 28.94 28.95 -6.49
CA VAL A 870 27.76 28.54 -5.69
C VAL A 870 27.43 29.58 -4.63
N TRP A 871 28.44 30.13 -3.97
CA TRP A 871 28.28 31.24 -3.03
C TRP A 871 27.66 32.46 -3.72
N LEU A 872 28.27 32.95 -4.82
CA LEU A 872 27.78 34.13 -5.56
C LEU A 872 26.36 33.95 -6.08
N MET A 873 26.04 32.78 -6.65
CA MET A 873 24.69 32.46 -7.13
C MET A 873 23.67 32.49 -5.98
N SER A 874 23.99 31.84 -4.86
CA SER A 874 23.08 31.73 -3.73
C SER A 874 22.90 33.08 -3.04
N GLU A 875 23.95 33.86 -2.84
CA GLU A 875 23.89 35.23 -2.30
C GLU A 875 23.07 36.15 -3.22
N ALA A 876 23.30 36.10 -4.54
CA ALA A 876 22.55 36.90 -5.49
C ALA A 876 21.04 36.61 -5.44
N MET A 877 20.65 35.35 -5.24
CA MET A 877 19.24 34.94 -5.20
C MET A 877 18.61 35.08 -3.79
N LEU A 878 19.34 34.75 -2.72
CA LEU A 878 18.78 34.61 -1.37
C LEU A 878 19.16 35.76 -0.42
N GLY A 879 20.16 36.57 -0.77
CA GLY A 879 20.74 37.58 0.12
C GLY A 879 21.21 36.97 1.44
N GLU A 880 20.92 37.65 2.56
CA GLU A 880 21.30 37.25 3.92
C GLU A 880 20.90 35.82 4.33
N ARG A 881 19.97 35.20 3.58
CA ARG A 881 19.46 33.85 3.86
C ARG A 881 20.30 32.73 3.26
N ALA A 882 21.26 33.04 2.39
CA ALA A 882 22.11 32.02 1.77
C ALA A 882 22.89 31.20 2.82
N GLY A 883 23.35 31.84 3.90
CA GLY A 883 24.01 31.13 5.00
C GLY A 883 23.11 30.11 5.72
N ASP A 884 21.84 30.42 5.94
CA ASP A 884 20.87 29.47 6.49
C ASP A 884 20.58 28.33 5.53
N PHE A 885 20.44 28.65 4.24
CA PHE A 885 20.22 27.67 3.18
C PHE A 885 21.35 26.63 3.14
N PHE A 886 22.62 27.05 3.12
CA PHE A 886 23.76 26.12 3.13
C PHE A 886 23.79 25.23 4.36
N ARG A 887 23.46 25.76 5.54
CA ARG A 887 23.39 24.99 6.78
C ARG A 887 22.27 23.96 6.75
N ALA A 888 21.09 24.35 6.28
CA ALA A 888 19.93 23.46 6.17
C ALA A 888 20.21 22.31 5.20
N MET A 889 20.74 22.62 4.01
CA MET A 889 21.07 21.62 3.00
C MET A 889 22.21 20.70 3.47
N GLY A 890 23.28 21.25 4.04
CA GLY A 890 24.40 20.46 4.56
C GLY A 890 23.98 19.52 5.70
N ALA A 891 23.10 19.96 6.60
CA ALA A 891 22.56 19.12 7.67
C ALA A 891 21.68 17.99 7.12
N ARG A 892 20.85 18.28 6.12
CA ARG A 892 19.98 17.30 5.46
C ARG A 892 20.79 16.18 4.80
N PHE A 893 21.75 16.54 3.93
CA PHE A 893 22.60 15.54 3.27
C PHE A 893 23.41 14.72 4.27
N LEU A 894 23.94 15.36 5.33
CA LEU A 894 24.73 14.67 6.34
C LEU A 894 23.91 13.60 7.09
N ALA A 895 22.62 13.85 7.32
CA ALA A 895 21.72 12.93 8.02
C ALA A 895 21.44 11.63 7.23
N GLU A 896 21.63 11.63 5.91
CA GLU A 896 21.41 10.45 5.05
C GLU A 896 22.51 9.39 5.19
N TYR A 897 23.66 9.73 5.79
CA TYR A 897 24.79 8.80 5.96
C TYR A 897 24.71 8.03 7.29
N ARG A 898 25.15 6.77 7.29
CA ARG A 898 25.12 5.88 8.47
C ARG A 898 25.91 6.39 9.68
N GLU A 899 27.03 7.07 9.45
CA GLU A 899 27.91 7.60 10.50
C GLU A 899 28.12 9.13 10.37
N PRO A 900 27.08 9.94 10.62
CA PRO A 900 27.13 11.38 10.37
C PRO A 900 28.18 12.08 11.23
N LYS A 901 28.46 11.57 12.43
CA LYS A 901 29.46 12.17 13.35
C LYS A 901 30.89 12.02 12.84
N ALA A 902 31.25 10.87 12.27
CA ALA A 902 32.58 10.62 11.73
C ALA A 902 32.81 11.46 10.46
N LEU A 903 31.82 11.46 9.55
CA LEU A 903 31.86 12.27 8.33
C LEU A 903 31.95 13.77 8.63
N LYS A 904 31.19 14.24 9.63
CA LYS A 904 31.27 15.63 10.12
C LYS A 904 32.69 16.02 10.55
N ARG A 905 33.40 15.15 11.28
CA ARG A 905 34.78 15.42 11.72
C ARG A 905 35.72 15.57 10.52
N SER A 906 35.61 14.70 9.53
CA SER A 906 36.38 14.78 8.28
C SER A 906 36.07 16.07 7.49
N LEU A 907 34.80 16.46 7.40
CA LEU A 907 34.40 17.72 6.76
C LEU A 907 34.91 18.95 7.53
N ASP A 908 34.94 18.90 8.86
CA ASP A 908 35.51 19.95 9.71
C ASP A 908 37.03 20.11 9.48
N GLU A 909 37.75 19.00 9.36
CA GLU A 909 39.19 19.00 9.01
C GLU A 909 39.43 19.56 7.60
N LYS A 910 38.62 19.14 6.62
CA LYS A 910 38.67 19.68 5.26
C LYS A 910 38.42 21.19 5.23
N PHE A 911 37.44 21.68 6.00
CA PHE A 911 37.17 23.11 6.13
C PHE A 911 38.38 23.85 6.71
N ARG A 912 38.99 23.36 7.79
CA ARG A 912 40.18 24.01 8.39
C ARG A 912 41.32 24.13 7.37
N GLY A 913 41.54 23.10 6.55
CA GLY A 913 42.57 23.12 5.51
C GLY A 913 42.25 24.08 4.35
N MET A 914 40.98 24.19 3.94
CA MET A 914 40.57 25.05 2.82
C MET A 914 40.27 26.50 3.23
N ARG A 915 40.05 26.76 4.51
CA ARG A 915 39.61 28.06 5.03
C ARG A 915 40.46 29.24 4.56
N PRO A 916 41.82 29.21 4.62
CA PRO A 916 42.61 30.36 4.19
C PRO A 916 42.41 30.71 2.71
N ALA A 917 42.30 29.69 1.86
CA ALA A 917 42.09 29.88 0.43
C ALA A 917 40.64 30.32 0.11
N MET A 918 39.67 29.84 0.88
CA MET A 918 38.29 30.33 0.81
C MET A 918 38.19 31.79 1.23
N GLU A 919 38.77 32.18 2.37
CA GLU A 919 38.81 33.58 2.82
C GLU A 919 39.54 34.47 1.80
N GLY A 920 40.62 33.99 1.19
CA GLY A 920 41.34 34.73 0.14
C GLY A 920 40.54 34.99 -1.14
N LEU A 921 39.72 34.02 -1.60
CA LEU A 921 38.95 34.15 -2.84
C LEU A 921 37.55 34.74 -2.61
N LEU A 922 36.91 34.37 -1.51
CA LEU A 922 35.56 34.81 -1.18
C LEU A 922 35.54 36.17 -0.50
N ALA A 923 36.68 36.77 -0.13
CA ALA A 923 36.76 38.11 0.48
C ALA A 923 37.25 39.22 -0.49
N GLY A 924 36.97 40.48 -0.13
CA GLY A 924 37.53 41.69 -0.76
C GLY A 924 37.47 41.79 -2.30
N GLU A 925 38.59 42.25 -2.88
CA GLU A 925 38.77 42.53 -4.31
C GLU A 925 38.85 41.26 -5.16
N ALA A 926 39.43 40.18 -4.63
CA ALA A 926 39.58 38.90 -5.35
C ALA A 926 38.22 38.34 -5.80
N LEU A 927 37.21 38.41 -4.93
CA LEU A 927 35.84 38.01 -5.27
C LEU A 927 35.25 38.92 -6.35
N ARG A 928 35.47 40.24 -6.30
CA ARG A 928 34.98 41.18 -7.32
C ARG A 928 35.59 40.89 -8.69
N VAL A 929 36.89 40.61 -8.72
CA VAL A 929 37.60 40.21 -9.95
C VAL A 929 37.05 38.88 -10.47
N TYR A 930 36.83 37.90 -9.60
CA TYR A 930 36.26 36.61 -9.97
C TYR A 930 34.83 36.76 -10.52
N ALA A 931 33.98 37.52 -9.82
CA ALA A 931 32.62 37.84 -10.22
C ALA A 931 32.57 38.63 -11.54
N GLY A 932 33.61 39.42 -11.85
CA GLY A 932 33.76 40.17 -13.10
C GLY A 932 34.10 39.33 -14.34
N LYS A 933 34.45 38.04 -14.18
CA LYS A 933 34.69 37.15 -15.33
C LYS A 933 33.42 36.99 -16.16
N ALA A 934 33.54 37.02 -17.49
CA ALA A 934 32.39 37.04 -18.40
C ALA A 934 31.45 35.84 -18.21
N ALA A 935 31.98 34.62 -18.08
CA ALA A 935 31.17 33.43 -17.82
C ALA A 935 30.47 33.46 -16.46
N VAL A 936 31.13 33.97 -15.42
CA VAL A 936 30.54 34.11 -14.07
C VAL A 936 29.40 35.13 -14.10
N ARG A 937 29.61 36.31 -14.69
CA ARG A 937 28.54 37.32 -14.88
C ARG A 937 27.33 36.76 -15.62
N ARG A 938 27.58 35.96 -16.66
CA ARG A 938 26.49 35.34 -17.44
C ARG A 938 25.69 34.35 -16.59
N VAL A 939 26.35 33.49 -15.81
CA VAL A 939 25.66 32.58 -14.88
C VAL A 939 24.82 33.36 -13.89
N LEU A 940 25.40 34.36 -13.21
CA LEU A 940 24.69 35.17 -12.22
C LEU A 940 23.49 35.90 -12.82
N SER A 941 23.65 36.49 -14.00
CA SER A 941 22.56 37.18 -14.71
C SER A 941 21.40 36.23 -15.02
N CYS A 942 21.68 35.04 -15.57
CA CYS A 942 20.63 34.07 -15.88
C CYS A 942 19.93 33.55 -14.61
N CYS A 943 20.69 33.27 -13.54
CA CYS A 943 20.12 32.81 -12.28
C CYS A 943 19.23 33.88 -11.63
N LEU A 944 19.66 35.15 -11.65
CA LEU A 944 18.87 36.28 -11.15
C LEU A 944 17.58 36.49 -11.96
N GLU A 945 17.67 36.43 -13.28
CA GLU A 945 16.51 36.55 -14.17
C GLU A 945 15.49 35.43 -13.92
N LEU A 946 15.95 34.18 -13.86
CA LEU A 946 15.13 33.03 -13.52
C LEU A 946 14.50 33.18 -12.14
N TYR A 947 15.29 33.50 -11.12
CA TYR A 947 14.81 33.62 -9.75
C TYR A 947 13.83 34.80 -9.58
N GLY A 948 14.07 35.92 -10.26
CA GLY A 948 13.15 37.06 -10.33
C GLY A 948 11.80 36.69 -10.95
N ALA A 949 11.80 35.86 -12.00
CA ALA A 949 10.58 35.34 -12.61
C ALA A 949 9.79 34.35 -11.71
N THR A 950 10.32 33.97 -10.55
CA THR A 950 9.65 33.10 -9.56
C THR A 950 8.98 33.85 -8.40
N GLY A 951 8.77 35.17 -8.52
CA GLY A 951 8.18 35.98 -7.45
C GLY A 951 6.83 35.47 -6.89
N GLY A 952 6.02 34.80 -7.72
CA GLY A 952 4.75 34.19 -7.30
C GLY A 952 4.86 32.78 -6.70
N TRP A 953 6.05 32.21 -6.57
CA TRP A 953 6.23 30.86 -6.03
C TRP A 953 6.31 30.85 -4.51
N ALA A 954 5.81 29.77 -3.90
CA ALA A 954 6.05 29.51 -2.49
C ALA A 954 7.55 29.47 -2.18
N GLU A 955 7.93 30.04 -1.04
CA GLU A 955 9.31 30.17 -0.60
C GLU A 955 10.08 28.84 -0.61
N ARG A 956 9.46 27.76 -0.12
CA ARG A 956 10.05 26.41 -0.16
C ARG A 956 10.42 25.97 -1.58
N LYS A 957 9.60 26.31 -2.58
CA LYS A 957 9.85 25.99 -3.99
C LYS A 957 11.00 26.83 -4.55
N ARG A 958 11.12 28.09 -4.12
CA ARG A 958 12.25 28.96 -4.50
C ARG A 958 13.57 28.45 -3.93
N LEU A 959 13.59 28.00 -2.67
CA LEU A 959 14.77 27.34 -2.08
C LEU A 959 15.12 26.04 -2.81
N ALA A 960 14.12 25.23 -3.18
CA ALA A 960 14.32 24.03 -3.97
C ALA A 960 14.93 24.33 -5.35
N LEU A 961 14.48 25.40 -6.01
CA LEU A 961 15.07 25.86 -7.29
C LEU A 961 16.56 26.20 -7.15
N VAL A 962 16.95 26.90 -6.08
CA VAL A 962 18.38 27.19 -5.82
C VAL A 962 19.17 25.88 -5.65
N ALA A 963 18.64 24.94 -4.87
CA ALA A 963 19.26 23.62 -4.69
C ALA A 963 19.36 22.86 -6.02
N ASP A 964 18.34 22.93 -6.88
CA ASP A 964 18.32 22.30 -8.19
C ASP A 964 19.40 22.88 -9.13
N LEU A 965 19.59 24.21 -9.15
CA LEU A 965 20.66 24.84 -9.92
C LEU A 965 22.05 24.43 -9.42
N VAL A 966 22.27 24.42 -8.10
CA VAL A 966 23.52 23.95 -7.50
C VAL A 966 23.79 22.48 -7.85
N HIS A 967 22.78 21.62 -7.73
CA HIS A 967 22.85 20.21 -8.13
C HIS A 967 23.28 20.06 -9.59
N MET A 968 22.64 20.81 -10.49
CA MET A 968 22.93 20.75 -11.92
C MET A 968 24.32 21.30 -12.27
N LEU A 969 24.82 22.32 -11.56
CA LEU A 969 26.20 22.81 -11.69
C LEU A 969 27.22 21.74 -11.24
N VAL A 970 27.01 21.15 -10.06
CA VAL A 970 27.88 20.08 -9.52
C VAL A 970 27.88 18.86 -10.43
N ASN A 971 26.71 18.47 -10.95
CA ASN A 971 26.56 17.38 -11.91
C ASN A 971 27.42 17.57 -13.17
N ARG A 972 27.47 18.79 -13.73
CA ARG A 972 28.25 19.07 -14.94
C ARG A 972 29.76 19.07 -14.66
N LEU A 973 30.16 19.56 -13.49
CA LEU A 973 31.56 19.76 -13.13
C LEU A 973 32.28 18.47 -12.74
N PHE A 974 31.66 17.62 -11.91
CA PHE A 974 32.30 16.44 -11.35
C PHE A 974 31.91 15.15 -12.07
N ARG A 975 32.90 14.25 -12.21
CA ARG A 975 32.79 13.01 -13.01
C ARG A 975 31.99 11.91 -12.32
N SER A 976 31.98 11.92 -10.99
CA SER A 976 31.38 10.89 -10.13
C SER A 976 31.12 11.48 -8.75
N SER A 977 30.39 10.75 -7.90
CA SER A 977 30.14 11.14 -6.51
C SER A 977 29.48 12.51 -6.37
N GLN A 978 28.53 12.85 -7.25
CA GLN A 978 27.89 14.17 -7.28
C GLN A 978 27.29 14.55 -5.91
N LEU A 979 26.58 13.61 -5.26
CA LEU A 979 25.97 13.83 -3.95
C LEU A 979 27.01 14.11 -2.85
N ASP A 980 28.16 13.43 -2.89
CA ASP A 980 29.25 13.67 -1.93
C ASP A 980 29.85 15.08 -2.11
N TYR A 981 30.00 15.53 -3.36
CA TYR A 981 30.46 16.88 -3.68
C TYR A 981 29.44 17.95 -3.30
N GLU A 982 28.14 17.71 -3.50
CA GLU A 982 27.09 18.62 -3.04
C GLU A 982 27.11 18.80 -1.52
N LEU A 983 27.18 17.70 -0.77
CA LEU A 983 27.34 17.75 0.69
C LEU A 983 28.57 18.57 1.08
N ALA A 984 29.72 18.31 0.45
CA ALA A 984 30.94 19.06 0.74
C ALA A 984 30.79 20.57 0.45
N VAL A 985 30.21 20.93 -0.69
CA VAL A 985 29.96 22.34 -1.05
C VAL A 985 29.05 23.02 -0.02
N TYR A 986 27.89 22.44 0.28
CA TYR A 986 26.95 23.01 1.26
C TYR A 986 27.57 23.12 2.65
N TYR A 987 28.28 22.09 3.12
CA TYR A 987 28.88 22.09 4.44
C TYR A 987 30.00 23.13 4.58
N LEU A 988 30.90 23.22 3.60
CA LEU A 988 32.02 24.15 3.62
C LEU A 988 31.54 25.61 3.56
N LEU A 989 30.58 25.93 2.69
CA LEU A 989 29.99 27.27 2.61
C LEU A 989 29.21 27.63 3.89
N GLY A 990 28.42 26.70 4.44
CA GLY A 990 27.70 26.92 5.69
C GLY A 990 28.61 27.12 6.93
N LYS A 991 29.87 26.65 6.87
CA LYS A 991 30.92 26.93 7.85
C LYS A 991 31.60 28.28 7.59
N TYR A 992 31.89 28.59 6.34
CA TYR A 992 32.47 29.86 5.93
C TYR A 992 31.62 31.06 6.38
N GLU A 993 30.30 30.98 6.19
CA GLU A 993 29.33 31.99 6.63
C GLU A 993 29.33 32.26 8.15
N ARG A 994 29.79 31.30 8.96
CA ARG A 994 29.93 31.47 10.41
C ARG A 994 31.31 32.00 10.83
N SER A 995 32.27 32.06 9.92
CA SER A 995 33.60 32.59 10.23
C SER A 995 33.55 34.10 10.47
N PRO A 996 34.51 34.69 11.20
CA PRO A 996 34.60 36.15 11.33
C PRO A 996 34.66 36.86 9.98
N ALA A 997 35.37 36.29 8.99
CA ALA A 997 35.46 36.85 7.64
C ALA A 997 34.13 36.81 6.88
N GLY A 998 33.28 35.81 7.12
CA GLY A 998 31.92 35.75 6.58
C GLY A 998 30.97 36.75 7.26
N ARG A 999 31.13 36.99 8.58
CA ARG A 999 30.27 37.88 9.38
C ARG A 999 30.64 39.37 9.33
N LEU A 1000 31.81 39.72 8.81
CA LEU A 1000 32.32 41.10 8.68
C LEU A 1000 31.89 41.77 7.34
N ARG A 1001 30.99 41.13 6.62
CA ARG A 1001 30.38 41.59 5.37
C ARG A 1001 28.88 41.74 5.58
#